data_AF-M3A7M7-F1
#
_entry.id   AF-M3A7M7-F1
#
_cell.length_a   1.000
_cell.length_b   1.000
_cell.length_c   1.000
_cell.angle_alpha   90.00
_cell.angle_beta   90.00
_cell.angle_gamma   90.00
#
_symmetry.space_group_name_H-M   'P 1'
#
loop_
_entity.id
_entity.type
_entity.pdbx_description
1 polymer ?
#
loop_
_entity_poly.entity_id
_entity_poly.type
_entity_poly.pdbx_seq_one_letter_code
_entity_poly.pdbx_strand_id
1 'polypeptide(L)'
;MSDGKPQELVIVRSLAESDLGLFAAHRANLRGRQRAININASVAERLLSPERFEAGDTMLDCICTFGDVEIREKRRLNKSQKNWRLGGAKIEGEAFARLDCKDFMLIRSPAGNDGSYPVTITFIARVHDPLVHAGLASCVERVLESSMAICEEGTPRFETIARYCPTPPAPIPPELPSVQVRRPTTVPPMPRQTAPEHPSRKRTIREKLREPHILERMLKVAGDLSAPAQLRFMETVEQLASQLREVLLETGGIIRVEKDHPALWKAVAGRPIGFVDGGLANLSMLGSAPVAARVGGYVVTPGERGPARERFTVLKQLIDELYSHVDGGVYQDTFPDIGALRDAARISIEAAGAVRMVCEQPDIAWVMLHGSLVNPVSRYTDVMKDGAIHNSFPDFSDSALAELLPPETGPLKGRDRNFISVHLRQLQALQQSQAVVCGVVERESTTSTVSGAVLNSLDDHAIRDVLPLPPDAWKKWFRNALDPSDSGDDMEGQRITDSLLFRCVLEPGEALLPVAIDRNIMRKAPLAWQDVIVNYPKPVASYLMVTEWTAPIRIEMFAKDVERFRETAALIMHCALLLPNYAFPVGLDIVDKFARIPDWMSRPVNTRTAVLALKSALDEGDTRLFDSLRRMLCGSGREWLLRPGIFK
;
A
#
# COMPACT_ATOMS: atom_id res chain seq x y z
N MET A 1 23.50 -32.39 -43.90
CA MET A 1 23.07 -31.51 -42.79
C MET A 1 22.95 -32.42 -41.59
N SER A 2 23.92 -32.40 -40.69
CA SER A 2 23.88 -33.23 -39.48
C SER A 2 22.70 -32.79 -38.61
N ASP A 3 21.88 -33.73 -38.16
CA ASP A 3 20.87 -33.57 -37.10
C ASP A 3 21.57 -33.20 -35.77
N GLY A 4 22.12 -31.99 -35.71
CA GLY A 4 22.92 -31.49 -34.61
C GLY A 4 22.01 -31.12 -33.45
N LYS A 5 21.87 -32.04 -32.49
CA LYS A 5 21.28 -31.73 -31.18
C LYS A 5 22.05 -30.52 -30.60
N PRO A 6 21.36 -29.44 -30.17
CA PRO A 6 22.02 -28.28 -29.60
C PRO A 6 22.81 -28.70 -28.35
N GLN A 7 24.06 -28.20 -28.25
CA GLN A 7 24.94 -28.48 -27.12
C GLN A 7 24.26 -28.03 -25.82
N GLU A 8 24.21 -28.92 -24.83
CA GLU A 8 23.57 -28.64 -23.55
C GLU A 8 24.53 -27.97 -22.55
N LEU A 9 23.95 -27.23 -21.60
CA LEU A 9 24.66 -26.72 -20.44
C LEU A 9 23.85 -26.92 -19.17
N VAL A 10 24.54 -27.03 -18.05
CA VAL A 10 23.96 -26.99 -16.70
C VAL A 10 24.56 -25.82 -15.94
N ILE A 11 23.71 -24.91 -15.50
CA ILE A 11 24.08 -23.80 -14.62
C ILE A 11 23.83 -24.24 -13.19
N VAL A 12 24.83 -24.09 -12.34
CA VAL A 12 24.72 -24.32 -10.91
C VAL A 12 24.69 -22.98 -10.21
N ARG A 13 23.67 -22.75 -9.37
CA ARG A 13 23.59 -21.59 -8.48
C ARG A 13 23.53 -22.07 -7.04
N SER A 14 24.40 -21.53 -6.19
CA SER A 14 24.21 -21.59 -4.75
C SER A 14 23.24 -20.48 -4.34
N LEU A 15 22.10 -20.84 -3.73
CA LEU A 15 21.01 -19.93 -3.41
C LEU A 15 21.47 -18.91 -2.35
N ALA A 16 21.29 -17.64 -2.65
CA ALA A 16 21.43 -16.58 -1.67
C ALA A 16 20.08 -16.33 -0.97
N GLU A 17 20.12 -15.70 0.21
CA GLU A 17 18.91 -15.30 0.96
C GLU A 17 17.92 -14.52 0.08
N SER A 18 18.43 -13.65 -0.81
CA SER A 18 17.61 -12.87 -1.74
C SER A 18 16.89 -13.70 -2.82
N ASP A 19 17.36 -14.91 -3.12
CA ASP A 19 16.72 -15.80 -4.11
C ASP A 19 15.53 -16.55 -3.51
N LEU A 20 15.54 -16.77 -2.19
CA LEU A 20 14.45 -17.44 -1.48
C LEU A 20 13.12 -16.66 -1.61
N GLY A 21 13.17 -15.36 -1.94
CA GLY A 21 11.98 -14.55 -2.21
C GLY A 21 11.17 -14.98 -3.44
N LEU A 22 11.70 -15.89 -4.27
CA LEU A 22 10.92 -16.51 -5.35
C LEU A 22 9.84 -17.47 -4.81
N PHE A 23 10.09 -18.15 -3.68
CA PHE A 23 9.20 -19.16 -3.11
C PHE A 23 8.18 -18.52 -2.16
N ALA A 24 6.92 -18.92 -2.27
CA ALA A 24 5.84 -18.37 -1.45
C ALA A 24 6.09 -18.56 0.07
N ALA A 25 6.61 -19.73 0.45
CA ALA A 25 6.84 -20.11 1.84
C ALA A 25 7.85 -19.22 2.58
N HIS A 26 8.81 -18.62 1.87
CA HIS A 26 9.88 -17.82 2.48
C HIS A 26 9.57 -16.32 2.52
N ARG A 27 8.57 -15.85 1.78
CA ARG A 27 8.27 -14.41 1.63
C ARG A 27 7.84 -13.71 2.91
N ALA A 28 7.23 -14.43 3.85
CA ALA A 28 6.81 -13.84 5.13
C ALA A 28 8.01 -13.48 6.03
N ASN A 29 9.14 -14.20 5.87
CA ASN A 29 10.29 -14.11 6.77
C ASN A 29 11.47 -13.31 6.18
N LEU A 30 11.43 -12.99 4.88
CA LEU A 30 12.51 -12.26 4.21
C LEU A 30 12.36 -10.74 4.36
N ARG A 31 13.39 -10.08 4.89
CA ARG A 31 13.47 -8.60 4.98
C ARG A 31 13.65 -7.92 3.61
N GLY A 32 14.15 -8.66 2.61
CA GLY A 32 14.43 -8.15 1.27
C GLY A 32 13.22 -8.20 0.32
N ARG A 33 13.06 -7.17 -0.52
CA ARG A 33 11.97 -7.09 -1.54
C ARG A 33 12.26 -7.86 -2.83
N GLN A 34 13.39 -8.54 -2.94
CA GLN A 34 13.77 -9.28 -4.15
C GLN A 34 12.92 -10.56 -4.27
N ARG A 35 12.29 -10.76 -5.44
CA ARG A 35 11.34 -11.86 -5.69
C ARG A 35 11.70 -12.66 -6.95
N ALA A 36 12.98 -12.68 -7.29
CA ALA A 36 13.52 -13.30 -8.49
C ALA A 36 14.92 -13.82 -8.21
N ILE A 37 15.29 -14.86 -8.93
CA ILE A 37 16.63 -15.45 -8.84
C ILE A 37 17.58 -14.62 -9.66
N ASN A 38 18.71 -14.21 -9.06
CA ASN A 38 19.75 -13.51 -9.81
C ASN A 38 20.45 -14.48 -10.77
N ILE A 39 20.69 -14.07 -12.01
CA ILE A 39 21.53 -14.75 -13.00
C ILE A 39 22.63 -13.78 -13.44
N ASN A 40 23.90 -14.20 -13.37
CA ASN A 40 25.03 -13.36 -13.78
C ASN A 40 24.97 -13.09 -15.29
N ALA A 41 25.43 -11.91 -15.74
CA ALA A 41 25.40 -11.55 -17.15
C ALA A 41 26.16 -12.55 -18.05
N SER A 42 27.34 -12.99 -17.63
CA SER A 42 28.13 -14.01 -18.33
C SER A 42 27.41 -15.35 -18.45
N VAL A 43 26.57 -15.70 -17.45
CA VAL A 43 25.77 -16.93 -17.47
C VAL A 43 24.57 -16.79 -18.40
N ALA A 44 23.88 -15.64 -18.34
CA ALA A 44 22.76 -15.36 -19.24
C ALA A 44 23.19 -15.28 -20.71
N GLU A 45 24.40 -14.80 -20.99
CA GLU A 45 24.98 -14.75 -22.34
C GLU A 45 25.22 -16.14 -22.93
N ARG A 46 25.57 -17.13 -22.11
CA ARG A 46 25.72 -18.53 -22.57
C ARG A 46 24.37 -19.25 -22.65
N LEU A 47 23.43 -18.90 -21.76
CA LEU A 47 22.11 -19.49 -21.71
C LEU A 47 21.24 -19.07 -22.90
N LEU A 48 21.33 -17.82 -23.33
CA LEU A 48 20.43 -17.22 -24.32
C LEU A 48 21.07 -17.07 -25.69
N SER A 49 20.26 -17.14 -26.75
CA SER A 49 20.69 -16.75 -28.09
C SER A 49 21.16 -15.28 -28.08
N PRO A 50 22.15 -14.88 -28.90
CA PRO A 50 22.64 -13.50 -28.96
C PRO A 50 21.51 -12.46 -29.09
N GLU A 51 20.50 -12.74 -29.91
CA GLU A 51 19.36 -11.85 -30.16
C GLU A 51 18.53 -11.60 -28.90
N ARG A 52 18.26 -12.66 -28.12
CA ARG A 52 17.52 -12.56 -26.85
C ARG A 52 18.35 -11.91 -25.74
N PHE A 53 19.64 -12.18 -25.71
CA PHE A 53 20.54 -11.55 -24.76
C PHE A 53 20.63 -10.03 -24.99
N GLU A 54 20.75 -9.60 -26.24
CA GLU A 54 20.75 -8.17 -26.62
C GLU A 54 19.40 -7.50 -26.35
N ALA A 55 18.29 -8.18 -26.65
CA ALA A 55 16.94 -7.68 -26.36
C ALA A 55 16.70 -7.46 -24.85
N GLY A 56 17.49 -8.09 -23.97
CA GLY A 56 17.42 -7.90 -22.53
C GLY A 56 16.17 -8.50 -21.87
N ASP A 57 15.41 -9.33 -22.60
CA ASP A 57 14.16 -9.92 -22.13
C ASP A 57 13.81 -11.18 -22.91
N THR A 58 13.40 -12.24 -22.19
CA THR A 58 12.89 -13.47 -22.80
C THR A 58 11.91 -14.19 -21.88
N MET A 59 11.05 -15.02 -22.46
CA MET A 59 10.17 -15.94 -21.74
C MET A 59 10.68 -17.35 -21.93
N LEU A 60 10.95 -18.04 -20.83
CA LEU A 60 11.38 -19.43 -20.81
C LEU A 60 10.23 -20.30 -20.31
N ASP A 61 9.98 -21.43 -20.97
CA ASP A 61 9.11 -22.47 -20.44
C ASP A 61 9.91 -23.30 -19.42
N CYS A 62 9.62 -23.14 -18.14
CA CYS A 62 10.41 -23.73 -17.06
C CYS A 62 9.69 -24.90 -16.42
N ILE A 63 10.42 -25.99 -16.18
CA ILE A 63 9.95 -27.15 -15.42
C ILE A 63 10.77 -27.20 -14.14
N CYS A 64 10.17 -26.78 -13.03
CA CYS A 64 10.78 -26.69 -11.71
C CYS A 64 10.53 -27.97 -10.91
N THR A 65 11.58 -28.62 -10.42
CA THR A 65 11.51 -29.85 -9.60
C THR A 65 12.18 -29.69 -8.24
N PHE A 66 11.52 -30.20 -7.19
CA PHE A 66 12.10 -30.34 -5.84
C PHE A 66 11.45 -31.51 -5.08
N GLY A 67 12.22 -32.53 -4.75
CA GLY A 67 11.68 -33.79 -4.21
C GLY A 67 10.68 -34.39 -5.19
N ASP A 68 9.47 -34.73 -4.71
CA ASP A 68 8.38 -35.28 -5.51
C ASP A 68 7.50 -34.20 -6.19
N VAL A 69 7.84 -32.91 -6.06
CA VAL A 69 7.05 -31.80 -6.61
C VAL A 69 7.62 -31.35 -7.96
N GLU A 70 6.76 -31.30 -8.97
CA GLU A 70 7.06 -30.75 -10.30
C GLU A 70 6.05 -29.64 -10.66
N ILE A 71 6.57 -28.50 -11.14
CA ILE A 71 5.77 -27.34 -11.56
C ILE A 71 6.26 -26.89 -12.93
N ARG A 72 5.37 -26.83 -13.92
CA ARG A 72 5.69 -26.27 -15.25
C ARG A 72 5.02 -24.93 -15.45
N GLU A 73 5.80 -23.89 -15.72
CA GLU A 73 5.30 -22.54 -15.92
C GLU A 73 6.22 -21.68 -16.78
N LYS A 74 5.65 -20.69 -17.47
CA LYS A 74 6.45 -19.71 -18.22
C LYS A 74 7.04 -18.67 -17.26
N ARG A 75 8.36 -18.54 -17.23
CA ARG A 75 9.11 -17.60 -16.39
C ARG A 75 9.82 -16.56 -17.25
N ARG A 76 9.77 -15.31 -16.80
CA ARG A 76 10.44 -14.19 -17.48
C ARG A 76 11.88 -14.09 -17.01
N LEU A 77 12.83 -14.09 -17.93
CA LEU A 77 14.24 -13.82 -17.68
C LEU A 77 14.59 -12.48 -18.31
N ASN A 78 14.78 -11.45 -17.48
CA ASN A 78 15.02 -10.09 -17.98
C ASN A 78 16.24 -9.42 -17.35
N LYS A 79 16.84 -8.49 -18.09
CA LYS A 79 18.01 -7.73 -17.66
C LYS A 79 17.58 -6.58 -16.74
N SER A 80 18.16 -6.55 -15.54
CA SER A 80 17.97 -5.52 -14.53
C SER A 80 19.33 -4.98 -14.11
N GLN A 81 19.71 -3.80 -14.65
CA GLN A 81 21.05 -3.22 -14.50
C GLN A 81 22.14 -4.15 -15.06
N LYS A 82 23.07 -4.61 -14.21
CA LYS A 82 24.20 -5.48 -14.56
C LYS A 82 23.89 -6.98 -14.49
N ASN A 83 22.73 -7.36 -13.94
CA ASN A 83 22.36 -8.76 -13.74
C ASN A 83 21.06 -9.10 -14.44
N TRP A 84 20.84 -10.39 -14.68
CA TRP A 84 19.60 -10.93 -15.19
C TRP A 84 18.77 -11.49 -14.04
N ARG A 85 17.45 -11.45 -14.16
CA ARG A 85 16.51 -11.87 -13.12
C ARG A 85 15.57 -12.89 -13.70
N LEU A 86 15.62 -14.12 -13.19
CA LEU A 86 14.61 -15.13 -13.46
C LEU A 86 13.45 -14.91 -12.48
N GLY A 87 12.41 -14.23 -12.96
CA GLY A 87 11.21 -13.90 -12.21
C GLY A 87 10.00 -14.69 -12.68
N GLY A 88 8.81 -14.22 -12.31
CA GLY A 88 7.53 -14.83 -12.68
C GLY A 88 6.58 -14.95 -11.48
N ALA A 89 5.59 -15.82 -11.62
CA ALA A 89 4.76 -16.19 -10.48
C ALA A 89 5.63 -16.77 -9.36
N LYS A 90 5.17 -16.58 -8.12
CA LYS A 90 5.82 -17.19 -6.96
C LYS A 90 5.70 -18.71 -7.08
N ILE A 91 6.74 -19.44 -6.72
CA ILE A 91 6.65 -20.90 -6.67
C ILE A 91 5.81 -21.25 -5.43
N GLU A 92 4.67 -21.89 -5.63
CA GLU A 92 3.81 -22.39 -4.55
C GLU A 92 4.17 -23.84 -4.21
N GLY A 93 3.88 -24.27 -2.97
CA GLY A 93 4.15 -25.62 -2.48
C GLY A 93 4.94 -25.62 -1.18
N GLU A 94 4.45 -26.37 -0.18
CA GLU A 94 5.10 -26.47 1.14
C GLU A 94 6.48 -27.12 1.07
N ALA A 95 6.74 -27.99 0.09
CA ALA A 95 8.05 -28.62 -0.10
C ALA A 95 9.17 -27.58 -0.17
N PHE A 96 8.97 -26.49 -0.91
CA PHE A 96 9.97 -25.43 -1.08
C PHE A 96 10.27 -24.64 0.20
N ALA A 97 9.46 -24.75 1.25
CA ALA A 97 9.75 -24.16 2.57
C ALA A 97 11.03 -24.74 3.21
N ARG A 98 11.46 -25.93 2.76
CA ARG A 98 12.66 -26.62 3.27
C ARG A 98 13.96 -26.17 2.60
N LEU A 99 13.88 -25.34 1.56
CA LEU A 99 15.08 -24.75 0.95
C LEU A 99 15.67 -23.67 1.85
N ASP A 100 16.99 -23.65 1.94
CA ASP A 100 17.74 -22.65 2.70
C ASP A 100 18.83 -21.99 1.84
N CYS A 101 19.43 -20.93 2.37
CA CYS A 101 20.63 -20.35 1.83
C CYS A 101 21.73 -21.42 1.66
N LYS A 102 22.50 -21.31 0.58
CA LYS A 102 23.54 -22.25 0.15
C LYS A 102 23.05 -23.62 -0.33
N ASP A 103 21.75 -23.87 -0.40
CA ASP A 103 21.21 -24.96 -1.21
C ASP A 103 21.43 -24.67 -2.70
N PHE A 104 21.34 -25.71 -3.53
CA PHE A 104 21.68 -25.59 -4.95
C PHE A 104 20.45 -25.54 -5.84
N MET A 105 20.52 -24.71 -6.86
CA MET A 105 19.62 -24.73 -8.01
C MET A 105 20.43 -25.08 -9.25
N LEU A 106 19.96 -26.09 -9.99
CA LEU A 106 20.51 -26.54 -11.27
C LEU A 106 19.57 -26.10 -12.38
N ILE A 107 20.06 -25.40 -13.40
CA ILE A 107 19.29 -25.05 -14.59
C ILE A 107 19.91 -25.79 -15.78
N ARG A 108 19.17 -26.70 -16.41
CA ARG A 108 19.59 -27.41 -17.62
C ARG A 108 18.85 -26.90 -18.84
N SER A 109 19.59 -26.50 -19.86
CA SER A 109 19.08 -25.91 -21.10
C SER A 109 20.00 -26.23 -22.27
N PRO A 110 19.51 -26.25 -23.53
CA PRO A 110 20.39 -26.02 -24.66
C PRO A 110 21.11 -24.67 -24.51
N ALA A 111 22.36 -24.61 -24.94
CA ALA A 111 23.12 -23.37 -25.06
C ALA A 111 22.49 -22.49 -26.15
N GLY A 112 22.46 -21.17 -25.93
CA GLY A 112 21.88 -20.25 -26.91
C GLY A 112 20.36 -20.36 -27.07
N ASN A 113 19.62 -20.65 -25.99
CA ASN A 113 18.17 -20.83 -26.03
C ASN A 113 17.45 -19.50 -26.35
N ASP A 114 16.62 -19.50 -27.38
CA ASP A 114 15.85 -18.34 -27.85
C ASP A 114 14.45 -18.25 -27.21
N GLY A 115 14.13 -19.18 -26.30
CA GLY A 115 12.83 -19.36 -25.66
C GLY A 115 11.97 -20.45 -26.30
N SER A 116 12.43 -21.10 -27.38
CA SER A 116 11.71 -22.19 -28.05
C SER A 116 11.86 -23.54 -27.36
N TYR A 117 12.91 -23.74 -26.56
CA TYR A 117 13.14 -24.97 -25.83
C TYR A 117 12.83 -24.81 -24.34
N PRO A 118 12.17 -25.80 -23.71
CA PRO A 118 11.95 -25.75 -22.27
C PRO A 118 13.26 -25.88 -21.50
N VAL A 119 13.24 -25.39 -20.27
CA VAL A 119 14.37 -25.37 -19.35
C VAL A 119 14.00 -26.12 -18.08
N THR A 120 14.82 -27.08 -17.67
CA THR A 120 14.62 -27.80 -16.40
C THR A 120 15.33 -27.05 -15.28
N ILE A 121 14.65 -26.85 -14.16
CA ILE A 121 15.21 -26.23 -12.95
C ILE A 121 15.03 -27.19 -11.78
N THR A 122 16.12 -27.75 -11.27
CA THR A 122 16.08 -28.69 -10.14
C THR A 122 16.71 -28.07 -8.90
N PHE A 123 15.99 -28.12 -7.78
CA PHE A 123 16.48 -27.65 -6.49
C PHE A 123 17.00 -28.84 -5.66
N ILE A 124 18.11 -28.63 -4.94
CA ILE A 124 18.76 -29.66 -4.12
C ILE A 124 19.07 -29.05 -2.76
N ALA A 125 18.35 -29.52 -1.74
CA ALA A 125 18.45 -29.04 -0.37
C ALA A 125 19.29 -29.99 0.48
N ARG A 126 20.14 -29.44 1.35
CA ARG A 126 20.93 -30.24 2.30
C ARG A 126 20.07 -31.10 3.21
N VAL A 127 18.91 -30.58 3.63
CA VAL A 127 17.98 -31.28 4.53
C VAL A 127 17.29 -32.46 3.83
N HIS A 128 17.10 -32.38 2.51
CA HIS A 128 16.41 -33.42 1.74
C HIS A 128 17.38 -34.47 1.19
N ASP A 129 18.52 -34.03 0.64
CA ASP A 129 19.52 -34.92 0.05
C ASP A 129 20.95 -34.48 0.45
N PRO A 130 21.39 -34.83 1.67
CA PRO A 130 22.68 -34.37 2.21
C PRO A 130 23.88 -34.93 1.44
N LEU A 131 23.76 -36.14 0.87
CA LEU A 131 24.83 -36.79 0.13
C LEU A 131 25.03 -36.13 -1.25
N VAL A 132 23.94 -35.92 -2.00
CA VAL A 132 24.02 -35.22 -3.29
C VAL A 132 24.42 -33.77 -3.09
N HIS A 133 23.90 -33.10 -2.06
CA HIS A 133 24.29 -31.72 -1.72
C HIS A 133 25.80 -31.61 -1.45
N ALA A 134 26.37 -32.49 -0.62
CA ALA A 134 27.80 -32.48 -0.32
C ALA A 134 28.66 -32.83 -1.55
N GLY A 135 28.22 -33.79 -2.37
CA GLY A 135 28.87 -34.14 -3.62
C GLY A 135 28.92 -32.95 -4.60
N LEU A 136 27.79 -32.26 -4.78
CA LEU A 136 27.73 -31.06 -5.61
C LEU A 136 28.60 -29.95 -5.06
N ALA A 137 28.56 -29.67 -3.76
CA ALA A 137 29.42 -28.68 -3.13
C ALA A 137 30.90 -28.95 -3.44
N SER A 138 31.38 -30.19 -3.25
CA SER A 138 32.77 -30.55 -3.57
C SER A 138 33.10 -30.40 -5.05
N CYS A 139 32.14 -30.62 -5.96
CA CYS A 139 32.36 -30.47 -7.40
C CYS A 139 32.43 -29.00 -7.85
N VAL A 140 31.68 -28.10 -7.22
CA VAL A 140 31.52 -26.72 -7.72
C VAL A 140 32.20 -25.65 -6.87
N GLU A 141 32.53 -25.91 -5.61
CA GLU A 141 33.02 -24.89 -4.65
C GLU A 141 34.21 -24.08 -5.20
N ARG A 142 35.14 -24.72 -5.91
CA ARG A 142 36.34 -24.07 -6.48
C ARG A 142 36.09 -23.30 -7.78
N VAL A 143 34.89 -23.38 -8.34
CA VAL A 143 34.54 -22.82 -9.66
C VAL A 143 33.29 -21.95 -9.63
N LEU A 144 32.70 -21.73 -8.45
CA LEU A 144 31.60 -20.78 -8.28
C LEU A 144 32.14 -19.35 -8.37
N GLU A 145 31.80 -18.64 -9.44
CA GLU A 145 32.00 -17.21 -9.58
C GLU A 145 30.72 -16.47 -9.21
N SER A 146 30.77 -15.66 -8.15
CA SER A 146 29.59 -14.96 -7.62
C SER A 146 28.39 -15.90 -7.36
N SER A 147 28.67 -17.06 -6.75
CA SER A 147 27.70 -18.13 -6.44
C SER A 147 27.10 -18.85 -7.66
N MET A 148 27.75 -18.78 -8.84
CA MET A 148 27.34 -19.52 -10.03
C MET A 148 28.49 -20.22 -10.74
N ALA A 149 28.19 -21.37 -11.36
CA ALA A 149 29.09 -22.06 -12.28
C ALA A 149 28.32 -22.53 -13.52
N ILE A 150 29.00 -22.61 -14.66
CA ILE A 150 28.46 -23.20 -15.89
C ILE A 150 29.23 -24.49 -16.16
N CYS A 151 28.51 -25.57 -16.45
CA CYS A 151 29.07 -26.83 -16.89
C CYS A 151 28.55 -27.11 -18.30
N GLU A 152 29.45 -27.23 -19.27
CA GLU A 152 29.09 -27.46 -20.67
C GLU A 152 29.16 -28.95 -21.01
N GLU A 153 28.28 -29.42 -21.89
CA GLU A 153 28.26 -30.78 -22.39
C GLU A 153 29.61 -31.18 -22.99
N GLY A 154 30.08 -32.37 -22.65
CA GLY A 154 31.43 -32.87 -22.99
C GLY A 154 32.49 -32.64 -21.91
N THR A 155 32.16 -31.97 -20.80
CA THR A 155 33.06 -31.82 -19.64
C THR A 155 32.79 -32.89 -18.56
N PRO A 156 33.81 -33.38 -17.83
CA PRO A 156 33.60 -34.34 -16.72
C PRO A 156 32.66 -33.82 -15.62
N ARG A 157 32.63 -32.49 -15.42
CA ARG A 157 31.72 -31.85 -14.46
C ARG A 157 30.27 -31.90 -14.92
N PHE A 158 30.02 -31.66 -16.21
CA PHE A 158 28.68 -31.79 -16.77
C PHE A 158 28.13 -33.19 -16.59
N GLU A 159 28.91 -34.23 -16.91
CA GLU A 159 28.47 -35.63 -16.73
C GLU A 159 28.14 -35.99 -15.28
N THR A 160 28.83 -35.35 -14.33
CA THR A 160 28.59 -35.55 -12.90
C THR A 160 27.32 -34.84 -12.44
N ILE A 161 27.11 -33.59 -12.86
CA ILE A 161 26.02 -32.73 -12.39
C ILE A 161 24.71 -33.00 -13.14
N ALA A 162 24.77 -33.30 -14.44
CA ALA A 162 23.60 -33.53 -15.29
C ALA A 162 22.77 -34.75 -14.86
N ARG A 163 23.33 -35.67 -14.06
CA ARG A 163 22.59 -36.80 -13.46
C ARG A 163 21.53 -36.34 -12.46
N TYR A 164 21.71 -35.16 -11.87
CA TYR A 164 20.81 -34.60 -10.86
C TYR A 164 19.83 -33.56 -11.45
N CYS A 165 19.90 -33.28 -12.75
CA CYS A 165 19.01 -32.34 -13.43
C CYS A 165 18.54 -32.95 -14.76
N PRO A 166 17.29 -33.44 -14.85
CA PRO A 166 16.84 -34.21 -16.00
C PRO A 166 16.84 -33.38 -17.28
N THR A 167 17.08 -34.04 -18.41
CA THR A 167 17.06 -33.42 -19.74
C THR A 167 15.68 -32.79 -19.98
N PRO A 168 15.61 -31.52 -20.44
CA PRO A 168 14.33 -30.90 -20.75
C PRO A 168 13.59 -31.72 -21.83
N PRO A 169 12.25 -31.87 -21.72
CA PRO A 169 11.46 -32.58 -22.72
C PRO A 169 11.44 -31.84 -24.06
N ALA A 170 10.98 -32.50 -25.11
CA ALA A 170 10.84 -31.85 -26.42
C ALA A 170 9.90 -30.62 -26.35
N PRO A 171 10.11 -29.59 -27.17
CA PRO A 171 9.22 -28.43 -27.25
C PRO A 171 7.78 -28.87 -27.53
N ILE A 172 6.82 -28.30 -26.81
CA ILE A 172 5.40 -28.45 -27.19
C ILE A 172 5.16 -27.52 -28.39
N PRO A 173 4.54 -27.98 -29.50
CA PRO A 173 4.24 -27.13 -30.64
C PRO A 173 3.42 -25.90 -30.20
N PRO A 174 3.70 -24.71 -30.75
CA PRO A 174 2.92 -23.52 -30.41
C PRO A 174 1.45 -23.74 -30.79
N GLU A 175 0.54 -23.61 -29.83
CA GLU A 175 -0.89 -23.51 -30.12
C GLU A 175 -1.11 -22.32 -31.06
N LEU A 176 -1.71 -22.59 -32.22
CA LEU A 176 -2.07 -21.55 -33.19
C LEU A 176 -2.95 -20.50 -32.50
N PRO A 177 -2.68 -19.20 -32.67
CA PRO A 177 -3.48 -18.17 -32.06
C PRO A 177 -4.88 -18.20 -32.68
N SER A 178 -5.88 -18.63 -31.91
CA SER A 178 -7.27 -18.49 -32.33
C SER A 178 -7.63 -17.00 -32.35
N VAL A 179 -7.76 -16.45 -33.55
CA VAL A 179 -8.34 -15.12 -33.76
C VAL A 179 -9.83 -15.23 -33.49
N GLN A 180 -10.21 -15.14 -32.22
CA GLN A 180 -11.60 -14.92 -31.86
C GLN A 180 -11.94 -13.46 -32.15
N VAL A 181 -12.64 -13.24 -33.27
CA VAL A 181 -13.41 -12.02 -33.51
C VAL A 181 -14.43 -11.92 -32.36
N ARG A 182 -14.13 -11.08 -31.36
CA ARG A 182 -15.04 -10.83 -30.24
C ARG A 182 -16.29 -10.12 -30.76
N ARG A 183 -17.36 -10.89 -31.00
CA ARG A 183 -18.71 -10.36 -30.80
C ARG A 183 -18.78 -9.77 -29.38
N PRO A 184 -19.54 -8.70 -29.12
CA PRO A 184 -19.70 -8.17 -27.78
C PRO A 184 -20.24 -9.29 -26.90
N THR A 185 -19.37 -9.86 -26.07
CA THR A 185 -19.74 -10.86 -25.10
C THR A 185 -20.70 -10.17 -24.14
N THR A 186 -21.94 -10.67 -24.08
CA THR A 186 -22.78 -10.46 -22.90
C THR A 186 -21.91 -10.73 -21.69
N VAL A 187 -21.66 -9.69 -20.89
CA VAL A 187 -20.87 -9.78 -19.66
C VAL A 187 -21.40 -11.00 -18.90
N PRO A 188 -20.59 -12.05 -18.66
CA PRO A 188 -21.06 -13.20 -17.91
C PRO A 188 -21.63 -12.67 -16.59
N PRO A 189 -22.81 -13.13 -16.16
CA PRO A 189 -23.38 -12.69 -14.90
C PRO A 189 -22.33 -12.90 -13.81
N MET A 190 -22.20 -11.92 -12.91
CA MET A 190 -21.39 -12.06 -11.69
C MET A 190 -21.55 -13.48 -11.14
N PRO A 191 -20.44 -14.19 -10.82
CA PRO A 191 -20.53 -15.50 -10.19
C PRO A 191 -21.53 -15.40 -9.05
N ARG A 192 -22.60 -16.19 -9.09
CA ARG A 192 -23.54 -16.23 -7.98
C ARG A 192 -22.73 -16.66 -6.78
N GLN A 193 -22.55 -15.77 -5.81
CA GLN A 193 -22.12 -16.20 -4.48
C GLN A 193 -23.10 -17.28 -4.09
N THR A 194 -22.61 -18.51 -3.92
CA THR A 194 -23.37 -19.54 -3.23
C THR A 194 -23.76 -18.92 -1.90
N ALA A 195 -25.04 -18.57 -1.78
CA ALA A 195 -25.58 -18.16 -0.50
C ALA A 195 -25.22 -19.28 0.49
N PRO A 196 -24.68 -18.97 1.67
CA PRO A 196 -24.49 -20.00 2.67
C PRO A 196 -25.82 -20.74 2.82
N GLU A 197 -25.81 -22.06 2.57
CA GLU A 197 -27.02 -22.91 2.46
C GLU A 197 -27.83 -22.98 3.77
N HIS A 198 -27.37 -22.31 4.83
CA HIS A 198 -28.07 -22.17 6.08
C HIS A 198 -28.01 -20.72 6.58
N PRO A 199 -29.08 -20.18 7.19
CA PRO A 199 -28.98 -18.95 7.95
C PRO A 199 -27.89 -19.18 9.00
N SER A 200 -26.74 -18.53 8.81
CA SER A 200 -25.59 -18.74 9.68
C SER A 200 -26.05 -18.45 11.10
N ARG A 201 -25.95 -19.46 11.97
CA ARG A 201 -26.07 -19.26 13.42
C ARG A 201 -25.20 -18.05 13.75
N LYS A 202 -25.77 -17.04 14.42
CA LYS A 202 -25.00 -15.87 14.88
C LYS A 202 -23.86 -16.41 15.76
N ARG A 203 -22.62 -16.27 15.28
CA ARG A 203 -21.44 -16.74 15.99
C ARG A 203 -21.30 -15.93 17.27
N THR A 204 -20.88 -16.58 18.35
CA THR A 204 -20.42 -15.88 19.55
C THR A 204 -19.15 -15.10 19.22
N ILE A 205 -18.85 -14.04 19.96
CA ILE A 205 -17.62 -13.27 19.75
C ILE A 205 -16.39 -14.17 19.95
N ARG A 206 -16.46 -15.11 20.90
CA ARG A 206 -15.45 -16.15 21.10
C ARG A 206 -15.19 -16.99 19.85
N GLU A 207 -16.24 -17.37 19.12
CA GLU A 207 -16.12 -18.09 17.84
C GLU A 207 -15.51 -17.19 16.76
N LYS A 208 -15.92 -15.92 16.67
CA LYS A 208 -15.35 -14.94 15.72
C LYS A 208 -13.85 -14.73 15.95
N LEU A 209 -13.40 -14.60 17.19
CA LEU A 209 -11.98 -14.42 17.51
C LEU A 209 -11.09 -15.58 17.08
N ARG A 210 -11.66 -16.78 16.93
CA ARG A 210 -10.94 -17.98 16.47
C ARG A 210 -10.90 -18.10 14.95
N GLU A 211 -11.57 -17.21 14.21
CA GLU A 211 -11.50 -17.23 12.76
C GLU A 211 -10.08 -16.91 12.28
N PRO A 212 -9.54 -17.65 11.29
CA PRO A 212 -8.14 -17.55 10.91
C PRO A 212 -7.65 -16.13 10.65
N HIS A 213 -8.49 -15.30 10.02
CA HIS A 213 -8.15 -13.94 9.65
C HIS A 213 -8.21 -12.94 10.84
N ILE A 214 -9.01 -13.20 11.89
CA ILE A 214 -8.99 -12.42 13.13
C ILE A 214 -7.83 -12.90 13.99
N LEU A 215 -7.63 -14.21 14.11
CA LEU A 215 -6.53 -14.79 14.87
C LEU A 215 -5.17 -14.38 14.33
N GLU A 216 -4.96 -14.42 13.01
CA GLU A 216 -3.73 -13.91 12.38
C GLU A 216 -3.49 -12.45 12.76
N ARG A 217 -4.56 -11.65 12.82
CA ARG A 217 -4.43 -10.24 13.21
C ARG A 217 -4.06 -10.09 14.68
N MET A 218 -4.70 -10.85 15.57
CA MET A 218 -4.40 -10.83 16.99
C MET A 218 -2.96 -11.28 17.24
N LEU A 219 -2.48 -12.29 16.53
CA LEU A 219 -1.09 -12.75 16.58
C LEU A 219 -0.10 -11.71 16.03
N LYS A 220 -0.47 -10.94 14.99
CA LYS A 220 0.38 -9.83 14.51
C LYS A 220 0.49 -8.71 15.53
N VAL A 221 -0.58 -8.42 16.26
CA VAL A 221 -0.58 -7.45 17.34
C VAL A 221 0.26 -8.06 18.48
N ALA A 222 -0.21 -9.14 19.09
CA ALA A 222 0.39 -9.78 20.26
C ALA A 222 1.67 -10.62 20.01
N GLY A 223 2.30 -10.49 18.84
CA GLY A 223 3.36 -11.38 18.36
C GLY A 223 4.62 -11.36 19.21
N ASP A 224 4.94 -10.20 19.79
CA ASP A 224 6.09 -10.02 20.67
C ASP A 224 5.80 -10.39 22.14
N LEU A 225 4.55 -10.78 22.45
CA LEU A 225 4.12 -11.13 23.80
C LEU A 225 4.35 -12.62 24.10
N SER A 226 4.52 -12.95 25.38
CA SER A 226 4.52 -14.33 25.86
C SER A 226 3.16 -15.00 25.61
N ALA A 227 3.13 -16.33 25.45
CA ALA A 227 1.87 -17.06 25.24
C ALA A 227 0.79 -16.77 26.30
N PRO A 228 1.09 -16.67 27.61
CA PRO A 228 0.10 -16.23 28.60
C PRO A 228 -0.41 -14.80 28.37
N ALA A 229 0.44 -13.89 27.92
CA ALA A 229 0.05 -12.51 27.62
C ALA A 229 -0.79 -12.43 26.33
N GLN A 230 -0.52 -13.27 25.33
CA GLN A 230 -1.37 -13.42 24.14
C GLN A 230 -2.77 -13.90 24.51
N LEU A 231 -2.89 -14.90 25.39
CA LEU A 231 -4.19 -15.40 25.87
C LEU A 231 -4.97 -14.31 26.62
N ARG A 232 -4.32 -13.58 27.54
CA ARG A 232 -4.94 -12.45 28.26
C ARG A 232 -5.41 -11.35 27.31
N PHE A 233 -4.62 -11.05 26.27
CA PHE A 233 -5.00 -10.10 25.24
C PHE A 233 -6.26 -10.57 24.50
N MET A 234 -6.34 -11.86 24.14
CA MET A 234 -7.53 -12.41 23.48
C MET A 234 -8.78 -12.34 24.36
N GLU A 235 -8.65 -12.73 25.63
CA GLU A 235 -9.74 -12.65 26.62
C GLU A 235 -10.22 -11.21 26.81
N THR A 236 -9.29 -10.25 26.85
CA THR A 236 -9.59 -8.82 26.96
C THR A 236 -10.38 -8.33 25.74
N VAL A 237 -9.95 -8.68 24.52
CA VAL A 237 -10.67 -8.32 23.30
C VAL A 237 -12.07 -8.95 23.27
N GLU A 238 -12.21 -10.22 23.69
CA GLU A 238 -13.50 -10.91 23.79
C GLU A 238 -14.45 -10.17 24.72
N GLN A 239 -13.98 -9.82 25.92
CA GLN A 239 -14.77 -9.15 26.94
C GLN A 239 -15.19 -7.75 26.49
N LEU A 240 -14.26 -6.96 25.95
CA LEU A 240 -14.54 -5.60 25.47
C LEU A 240 -15.52 -5.61 24.30
N ALA A 241 -15.30 -6.48 23.30
CA ALA A 241 -16.18 -6.56 22.14
C ALA A 241 -17.59 -7.04 22.53
N SER A 242 -17.70 -7.98 23.47
CA SER A 242 -18.99 -8.51 23.92
C SER A 242 -19.81 -7.46 24.65
N GLN A 243 -19.22 -6.81 25.65
CA GLN A 243 -19.91 -5.78 26.42
C GLN A 243 -20.24 -4.57 25.55
N LEU A 244 -19.33 -4.14 24.67
CA LEU A 244 -19.60 -3.01 23.77
C LEU A 244 -20.70 -3.33 22.77
N ARG A 245 -20.74 -4.55 22.21
CA ARG A 245 -21.81 -4.95 21.30
C ARG A 245 -23.16 -4.95 22.00
N GLU A 246 -23.25 -5.50 23.21
CA GLU A 246 -24.49 -5.53 23.98
C GLU A 246 -25.03 -4.13 24.25
N VAL A 247 -24.16 -3.24 24.74
CA VAL A 247 -24.49 -1.83 24.97
C VAL A 247 -24.95 -1.13 23.69
N LEU A 248 -24.26 -1.34 22.58
CA LEU A 248 -24.61 -0.71 21.30
C LEU A 248 -25.91 -1.27 20.69
N LEU A 249 -26.26 -2.52 20.95
CA LEU A 249 -27.54 -3.07 20.53
C LEU A 249 -28.69 -2.50 21.35
N GLU A 250 -28.54 -2.41 22.68
CA GLU A 250 -29.56 -1.86 23.57
C GLU A 250 -29.80 -0.37 23.31
N THR A 251 -28.73 0.39 23.09
CA THR A 251 -28.81 1.84 22.83
C THR A 251 -29.12 2.19 21.38
N GLY A 252 -29.25 1.21 20.48
CA GLY A 252 -29.45 1.43 19.05
C GLY A 252 -28.24 2.04 18.32
N GLY A 253 -27.05 1.93 18.90
CA GLY A 253 -25.78 2.41 18.34
C GLY A 253 -25.28 1.64 17.11
N ILE A 254 -25.91 0.53 16.73
CA ILE A 254 -25.61 -0.22 15.50
C ILE A 254 -26.82 -0.18 14.56
N ILE A 255 -26.57 0.14 13.29
CA ILE A 255 -27.58 0.05 12.23
C ILE A 255 -27.30 -1.13 11.30
N ARG A 256 -28.38 -1.73 10.79
CA ARG A 256 -28.31 -2.69 9.69
C ARG A 256 -28.41 -1.97 8.35
N VAL A 257 -27.49 -2.30 7.45
CA VAL A 257 -27.47 -1.92 6.04
C VAL A 257 -27.84 -3.16 5.23
N GLU A 258 -28.96 -3.10 4.52
CA GLU A 258 -29.47 -4.23 3.75
C GLU A 258 -28.69 -4.40 2.44
N LYS A 259 -28.35 -5.65 2.10
CA LYS A 259 -27.70 -5.98 0.83
C LYS A 259 -28.75 -6.15 -0.27
N ASP A 260 -29.24 -5.02 -0.80
CA ASP A 260 -30.11 -4.97 -1.98
C ASP A 260 -29.51 -4.08 -3.08
N HIS A 261 -28.70 -4.69 -3.96
CA HIS A 261 -28.06 -3.97 -5.07
C HIS A 261 -29.07 -3.34 -6.03
N PRO A 262 -30.09 -4.07 -6.53
CA PRO A 262 -31.10 -3.48 -7.41
C PRO A 262 -31.79 -2.26 -6.80
N ALA A 263 -32.22 -2.33 -5.54
CA ALA A 263 -32.90 -1.22 -4.88
C ALA A 263 -31.98 -0.01 -4.72
N LEU A 264 -30.73 -0.22 -4.26
CA LEU A 264 -29.79 0.88 -4.11
C LEU A 264 -29.50 1.55 -5.45
N TRP A 265 -29.11 0.79 -6.47
CA TRP A 265 -28.71 1.38 -7.76
C TRP A 265 -29.86 2.11 -8.46
N LYS A 266 -31.11 1.69 -8.20
CA LYS A 266 -32.30 2.44 -8.61
C LYS A 266 -32.46 3.75 -7.84
N ALA A 267 -32.22 3.73 -6.52
CA ALA A 267 -32.34 4.92 -5.66
C ALA A 267 -31.30 6.00 -5.96
N VAL A 268 -30.09 5.61 -6.41
CA VAL A 268 -29.02 6.55 -6.77
C VAL A 268 -28.89 6.81 -8.28
N ALA A 269 -29.82 6.27 -9.09
CA ALA A 269 -29.80 6.48 -10.53
C ALA A 269 -29.91 7.97 -10.90
N GLY A 270 -29.12 8.40 -11.88
CA GLY A 270 -29.05 9.79 -12.35
C GLY A 270 -28.26 10.73 -11.44
N ARG A 271 -27.74 10.27 -10.29
CA ARG A 271 -27.01 11.11 -9.33
C ARG A 271 -25.51 10.89 -9.46
N PRO A 272 -24.71 11.90 -9.87
CA PRO A 272 -23.27 11.73 -10.03
C PRO A 272 -22.57 11.44 -8.70
N ILE A 273 -21.66 10.48 -8.72
CA ILE A 273 -20.83 10.04 -7.59
C ILE A 273 -19.37 10.24 -7.98
N GLY A 274 -18.65 11.05 -7.22
CA GLY A 274 -17.22 11.32 -7.40
C GLY A 274 -16.33 10.54 -6.46
N PHE A 275 -15.16 10.18 -6.96
CA PHE A 275 -14.08 9.50 -6.23
C PHE A 275 -12.79 10.27 -6.47
N VAL A 276 -12.04 10.55 -5.40
CA VAL A 276 -10.81 11.34 -5.43
C VAL A 276 -9.70 10.61 -4.69
N ASP A 277 -8.53 10.52 -5.31
CA ASP A 277 -7.30 10.00 -4.70
C ASP A 277 -6.04 10.64 -5.26
N GLY A 278 -4.96 10.65 -4.47
CA GLY A 278 -3.68 11.28 -4.76
C GLY A 278 -2.54 10.26 -4.93
N GLY A 279 -1.88 10.32 -6.08
CA GLY A 279 -0.61 9.64 -6.33
C GLY A 279 0.58 10.58 -6.11
N LEU A 280 1.53 10.18 -5.25
CA LEU A 280 2.83 10.85 -5.12
C LEU A 280 3.94 10.00 -5.75
N ALA A 281 4.75 10.61 -6.60
CA ALA A 281 6.04 10.08 -7.01
C ALA A 281 7.15 10.71 -6.17
N ASN A 282 8.07 9.86 -5.69
CA ASN A 282 9.24 10.35 -5.00
C ASN A 282 10.21 10.93 -6.03
N LEU A 283 10.44 12.24 -5.98
CA LEU A 283 11.57 12.82 -6.68
C LEU A 283 12.77 12.78 -5.75
N SER A 284 13.79 12.00 -6.11
CA SER A 284 15.01 11.86 -5.32
C SER A 284 15.82 13.14 -5.51
N MET A 285 15.64 14.12 -4.63
CA MET A 285 16.42 15.36 -4.55
C MET A 285 16.85 15.60 -3.10
N LEU A 286 17.94 16.34 -2.93
CA LEU A 286 18.36 16.90 -1.65
C LEU A 286 17.58 18.23 -1.49
N GLY A 287 17.10 18.59 -0.30
CA GLY A 287 16.54 19.94 -0.01
C GLY A 287 15.19 20.24 -0.68
N SER A 288 14.32 20.98 0.03
CA SER A 288 12.92 21.36 -0.34
C SER A 288 12.29 20.51 -1.45
N ALA A 289 11.93 19.28 -1.07
CA ALA A 289 11.40 18.22 -1.92
C ALA A 289 10.49 18.72 -3.08
N PRO A 290 10.95 18.71 -4.35
CA PRO A 290 10.01 18.82 -5.46
C PRO A 290 9.09 17.60 -5.38
N VAL A 291 7.79 17.84 -5.26
CA VAL A 291 6.80 16.77 -5.18
C VAL A 291 6.17 16.64 -6.56
N ALA A 292 6.35 15.48 -7.19
CA ALA A 292 5.51 15.08 -8.30
C ALA A 292 4.23 14.50 -7.72
N ALA A 293 3.17 15.29 -7.70
CA ALA A 293 1.86 14.88 -7.21
C ALA A 293 0.84 14.91 -8.35
N ARG A 294 -0.04 13.91 -8.37
CA ARG A 294 -1.17 13.85 -9.28
C ARG A 294 -2.40 13.44 -8.50
N VAL A 295 -3.48 14.19 -8.65
CA VAL A 295 -4.77 13.86 -8.05
C VAL A 295 -5.73 13.47 -9.17
N GLY A 296 -6.23 12.25 -9.07
CA GLY A 296 -7.23 11.71 -9.97
C GLY A 296 -8.64 12.01 -9.46
N GLY A 297 -9.54 12.24 -10.40
CA GLY A 297 -10.97 12.26 -10.19
C GLY A 297 -11.63 11.23 -11.09
N TYR A 298 -12.53 10.43 -10.54
CA TYR A 298 -13.40 9.53 -11.27
C TYR A 298 -14.84 9.83 -10.89
N VAL A 299 -15.68 10.14 -11.86
CA VAL A 299 -17.11 10.39 -11.65
C VAL A 299 -17.90 9.34 -12.41
N VAL A 300 -18.91 8.80 -11.75
CA VAL A 300 -19.88 7.88 -12.35
C VAL A 300 -21.30 8.33 -12.06
N THR A 301 -22.17 8.29 -13.07
CA THR A 301 -23.61 8.54 -12.92
C THR A 301 -24.34 7.21 -13.11
N PRO A 302 -24.77 6.53 -12.02
CA PRO A 302 -25.51 5.27 -12.11
C PRO A 302 -26.78 5.43 -12.95
N GLY A 303 -27.17 4.40 -13.70
CA GLY A 303 -28.36 4.43 -14.57
C GLY A 303 -28.11 4.99 -15.98
N GLU A 304 -27.08 5.84 -16.17
CA GLU A 304 -26.67 6.29 -17.49
C GLU A 304 -26.02 5.15 -18.30
N ARG A 305 -26.26 5.12 -19.62
CA ARG A 305 -25.76 4.06 -20.52
C ARG A 305 -24.80 4.55 -21.61
N GLY A 306 -24.62 5.87 -21.73
CA GLY A 306 -23.75 6.48 -22.74
C GLY A 306 -22.33 6.73 -22.26
N PRO A 307 -21.47 7.31 -23.12
CA PRO A 307 -20.10 7.72 -22.77
C PRO A 307 -20.06 8.73 -21.61
N ALA A 308 -21.14 9.49 -21.40
CA ALA A 308 -21.26 10.44 -20.29
C ALA A 308 -21.44 9.76 -18.92
N ARG A 309 -21.64 8.44 -18.87
CA ARG A 309 -21.81 7.68 -17.62
C ARG A 309 -20.58 7.79 -16.72
N GLU A 310 -19.39 7.74 -17.29
CA GLU A 310 -18.13 7.72 -16.55
C GLU A 310 -17.18 8.78 -17.07
N ARG A 311 -16.55 9.53 -16.16
CA ARG A 311 -15.61 10.59 -16.50
C ARG A 311 -14.37 10.50 -15.62
N PHE A 312 -13.20 10.48 -16.27
CA PHE A 312 -11.90 10.57 -15.62
C PHE A 312 -11.34 11.97 -15.79
N THR A 313 -10.80 12.55 -14.72
CA THR A 313 -10.27 13.92 -14.74
C THR A 313 -9.00 13.97 -13.90
N VAL A 314 -7.93 14.56 -14.44
CA VAL A 314 -6.79 14.93 -13.61
C VAL A 314 -7.15 16.24 -12.92
N LEU A 315 -7.47 16.16 -11.64
CA LEU A 315 -7.97 17.30 -10.86
C LEU A 315 -6.84 18.26 -10.52
N LYS A 316 -5.68 17.71 -10.15
CA LYS A 316 -4.47 18.47 -9.86
C LYS A 316 -3.25 17.72 -10.36
N GLN A 317 -2.27 18.46 -10.83
CA GLN A 317 -0.95 17.96 -11.17
C GLN A 317 0.06 19.01 -10.74
N LEU A 318 1.00 18.60 -9.89
CA LEU A 318 2.06 19.47 -9.43
C LEU A 318 3.39 18.76 -9.69
N ILE A 319 4.31 19.45 -10.36
CA ILE A 319 5.72 19.09 -10.47
C ILE A 319 6.48 20.38 -10.18
N ASP A 320 6.56 20.75 -8.91
CA ASP A 320 7.09 22.05 -8.53
C ASP A 320 7.61 22.07 -7.07
N GLU A 321 8.30 23.16 -6.74
CA GLU A 321 8.59 23.58 -5.37
C GLU A 321 7.31 24.13 -4.72
N LEU A 322 6.68 23.30 -3.90
CA LEU A 322 5.42 23.63 -3.22
C LEU A 322 5.59 24.76 -2.18
N TYR A 323 6.80 24.96 -1.67
CA TYR A 323 7.09 25.80 -0.51
C TYR A 323 7.92 27.04 -0.87
N SER A 324 7.65 28.17 -0.22
CA SER A 324 8.41 29.41 -0.44
C SER A 324 9.77 29.38 0.26
N HIS A 325 10.82 29.83 -0.44
CA HIS A 325 12.16 30.04 0.12
C HIS A 325 12.30 31.48 0.63
N VAL A 326 12.58 31.65 1.93
CA VAL A 326 12.76 32.98 2.54
C VAL A 326 14.18 33.52 2.31
N ASP A 327 15.17 32.63 2.18
CA ASP A 327 16.55 32.97 1.84
C ASP A 327 16.98 32.13 0.64
N GLY A 328 17.49 32.79 -0.41
CA GLY A 328 17.77 32.24 -1.75
C GLY A 328 18.89 31.21 -1.83
N GLY A 329 18.92 30.24 -0.93
CA GLY A 329 19.76 29.04 -0.98
C GLY A 329 18.96 27.83 -0.50
N VAL A 330 18.92 26.77 -1.31
CA VAL A 330 18.07 25.58 -1.14
C VAL A 330 18.43 24.74 0.12
N TYR A 331 19.45 25.12 0.91
CA TYR A 331 20.08 24.22 1.89
C TYR A 331 20.51 24.80 3.25
N GLN A 332 20.11 26.01 3.65
CA GLN A 332 20.46 26.48 5.01
C GLN A 332 19.38 26.27 6.08
N ASP A 333 18.11 26.13 5.71
CA ASP A 333 17.00 25.94 6.68
C ASP A 333 16.00 24.84 6.25
N THR A 334 16.47 23.62 5.98
CA THR A 334 15.56 22.52 5.65
C THR A 334 14.83 22.05 6.90
N PHE A 335 13.49 22.18 6.92
CA PHE A 335 12.66 21.60 7.98
C PHE A 335 13.00 20.11 8.17
N PRO A 336 13.30 19.66 9.41
CA PRO A 336 13.96 18.38 9.65
C PRO A 336 13.07 17.17 9.31
N ASP A 337 11.75 17.28 9.45
CA ASP A 337 10.81 16.21 9.10
C ASP A 337 10.30 16.37 7.66
N ILE A 338 11.10 15.89 6.71
CA ILE A 338 10.73 15.82 5.29
C ILE A 338 9.45 14.96 5.09
N GLY A 339 9.20 13.99 5.98
CA GLY A 339 7.97 13.19 5.96
C GLY A 339 6.74 14.05 6.21
N ALA A 340 6.80 14.99 7.17
CA ALA A 340 5.74 15.95 7.43
C ALA A 340 5.48 16.86 6.23
N LEU A 341 6.54 17.39 5.58
CA LEU A 341 6.39 18.21 4.37
C LEU A 341 5.66 17.47 3.24
N ARG A 342 6.00 16.19 3.05
CA ARG A 342 5.38 15.34 2.03
C ARG A 342 3.93 14.99 2.36
N ASP A 343 3.66 14.68 3.62
CA ASP A 343 2.29 14.42 4.08
C ASP A 343 1.42 15.67 3.92
N ALA A 344 1.90 16.85 4.33
CA ALA A 344 1.19 18.12 4.17
C ALA A 344 0.90 18.43 2.69
N ALA A 345 1.86 18.19 1.80
CA ALA A 345 1.69 18.32 0.36
C ALA A 345 0.58 17.40 -0.17
N ARG A 346 0.64 16.11 0.20
CA ARG A 346 -0.36 15.11 -0.20
C ARG A 346 -1.77 15.49 0.25
N ILE A 347 -1.92 15.81 1.54
CA ILE A 347 -3.21 16.16 2.14
C ILE A 347 -3.78 17.40 1.44
N SER A 348 -2.96 18.43 1.22
CA SER A 348 -3.41 19.68 0.61
C SER A 348 -3.82 19.50 -0.84
N ILE A 349 -3.07 18.74 -1.62
CA ILE A 349 -3.37 18.58 -3.05
C ILE A 349 -4.59 17.67 -3.27
N GLU A 350 -4.74 16.60 -2.47
CA GLU A 350 -5.93 15.73 -2.50
C GLU A 350 -7.20 16.54 -2.13
N ALA A 351 -7.12 17.32 -1.05
CA ALA A 351 -8.22 18.20 -0.65
C ALA A 351 -8.52 19.27 -1.71
N ALA A 352 -7.50 19.88 -2.33
CA ALA A 352 -7.67 20.81 -3.46
C ALA A 352 -8.35 20.15 -4.66
N GLY A 353 -8.03 18.89 -4.95
CA GLY A 353 -8.68 18.12 -6.01
C GLY A 353 -10.16 17.90 -5.73
N ALA A 354 -10.50 17.53 -4.49
CA ALA A 354 -11.90 17.41 -4.08
C ALA A 354 -12.65 18.75 -4.14
N VAL A 355 -12.03 19.86 -3.71
CA VAL A 355 -12.59 21.22 -3.83
C VAL A 355 -12.88 21.54 -5.30
N ARG A 356 -11.91 21.29 -6.19
CA ARG A 356 -12.10 21.49 -7.63
C ARG A 356 -13.28 20.68 -8.16
N MET A 357 -13.40 19.41 -7.75
CA MET A 357 -14.50 18.53 -8.19
C MET A 357 -15.87 19.10 -7.80
N VAL A 358 -16.05 19.54 -6.55
CA VAL A 358 -17.34 20.09 -6.11
C VAL A 358 -17.64 21.47 -6.71
N CYS A 359 -16.61 22.25 -7.04
CA CYS A 359 -16.78 23.54 -7.73
C CYS A 359 -17.13 23.37 -9.21
N GLU A 360 -16.49 22.43 -9.92
CA GLU A 360 -16.71 22.20 -11.36
C GLU A 360 -17.97 21.35 -11.65
N GLN A 361 -18.51 20.65 -10.64
CA GLN A 361 -19.73 19.84 -10.73
C GLN A 361 -20.68 20.12 -9.56
N PRO A 362 -21.47 21.21 -9.62
CA PRO A 362 -22.39 21.57 -8.55
C PRO A 362 -23.51 20.54 -8.29
N ASP A 363 -23.81 19.69 -9.28
CA ASP A 363 -24.83 18.64 -9.24
C ASP A 363 -24.33 17.31 -8.65
N ILE A 364 -23.04 17.22 -8.28
CA ILE A 364 -22.47 16.01 -7.71
C ILE A 364 -23.10 15.69 -6.34
N ALA A 365 -23.62 14.47 -6.20
CA ALA A 365 -24.37 14.11 -5.01
C ALA A 365 -23.47 13.59 -3.87
N TRP A 366 -22.37 12.91 -4.24
CA TRP A 366 -21.36 12.41 -3.29
C TRP A 366 -19.95 12.60 -3.82
N VAL A 367 -19.03 12.89 -2.91
CA VAL A 367 -17.58 12.84 -3.16
C VAL A 367 -16.92 11.98 -2.11
N MET A 368 -16.32 10.87 -2.54
CA MET A 368 -15.58 9.95 -1.69
C MET A 368 -14.08 10.19 -1.85
N LEU A 369 -13.42 10.59 -0.77
CA LEU A 369 -11.96 10.72 -0.72
C LEU A 369 -11.35 9.44 -0.16
N HIS A 370 -10.26 8.97 -0.76
CA HIS A 370 -9.48 7.89 -0.19
C HIS A 370 -8.67 8.39 1.03
N GLY A 371 -9.04 8.00 2.24
CA GLY A 371 -8.38 8.42 3.48
C GLY A 371 -9.27 9.22 4.44
N SER A 372 -8.67 9.74 5.51
CA SER A 372 -9.41 10.53 6.52
C SER A 372 -9.93 11.82 5.91
N LEU A 373 -11.13 12.25 6.30
CA LEU A 373 -11.70 13.52 5.84
C LEU A 373 -10.95 14.71 6.45
N VAL A 374 -10.64 14.63 7.74
CA VAL A 374 -9.88 15.65 8.48
C VAL A 374 -8.63 15.01 9.06
N ASN A 375 -7.46 15.58 8.73
CA ASN A 375 -6.18 15.09 9.22
C ASN A 375 -5.73 15.87 10.47
N PRO A 376 -5.02 15.23 11.43
CA PRO A 376 -4.41 15.93 12.56
C PRO A 376 -3.33 16.90 12.09
N VAL A 377 -3.40 18.17 12.49
CA VAL A 377 -2.53 19.22 11.94
C VAL A 377 -1.40 19.68 12.87
N SER A 378 -1.43 19.33 14.15
CA SER A 378 -0.47 19.79 15.16
C SER A 378 1.00 19.45 14.87
N ARG A 379 1.28 18.50 13.98
CA ARG A 379 2.64 18.12 13.57
C ARG A 379 3.22 18.99 12.46
N TYR A 380 2.42 19.82 11.80
CA TYR A 380 2.81 20.63 10.64
C TYR A 380 3.00 22.09 11.05
N THR A 381 3.78 22.31 12.11
CA THR A 381 4.07 23.64 12.67
C THR A 381 5.56 23.80 12.89
N ASP A 382 5.97 25.03 13.26
CA ASP A 382 7.33 25.32 13.67
C ASP A 382 7.81 24.36 14.77
N VAL A 383 9.08 23.96 14.68
CA VAL A 383 9.76 23.20 15.74
C VAL A 383 10.27 24.18 16.78
N MET A 384 9.67 24.15 17.95
CA MET A 384 10.06 24.98 19.09
C MET A 384 11.15 24.30 19.92
N LYS A 385 12.19 25.03 20.29
CA LYS A 385 13.21 24.60 21.26
C LYS A 385 13.55 25.77 22.19
N ASP A 386 13.53 25.53 23.50
CA ASP A 386 13.83 26.55 24.52
C ASP A 386 13.00 27.84 24.38
N GLY A 387 11.74 27.70 23.92
CA GLY A 387 10.82 28.83 23.72
C GLY A 387 11.04 29.64 22.44
N ALA A 388 12.03 29.29 21.61
CA ALA A 388 12.29 29.92 20.32
C ALA A 388 11.97 28.97 19.15
N ILE A 389 11.68 29.55 17.99
CA ILE A 389 11.56 28.78 16.73
C ILE A 389 12.96 28.32 16.35
N HIS A 390 13.18 27.01 16.38
CA HIS A 390 14.42 26.41 15.91
C HIS A 390 14.37 26.14 14.41
N ASN A 391 13.25 25.60 13.92
CA ASN A 391 13.02 25.39 12.49
C ASN A 391 11.58 25.82 12.15
N SER A 392 11.42 26.73 11.18
CA SER A 392 10.08 27.12 10.75
C SER A 392 9.47 26.09 9.80
N PHE A 393 8.17 25.83 9.93
CA PHE A 393 7.45 25.05 8.92
C PHE A 393 7.17 25.95 7.72
N PRO A 394 7.61 25.58 6.51
CA PRO A 394 7.57 26.48 5.37
C PRO A 394 6.14 26.76 4.89
N ASP A 395 5.91 28.00 4.45
CA ASP A 395 4.68 28.44 3.80
C ASP A 395 4.61 27.95 2.34
N PHE A 396 3.40 27.89 1.78
CA PHE A 396 3.25 27.60 0.36
C PHE A 396 3.69 28.76 -0.54
N SER A 397 4.27 28.44 -1.70
CA SER A 397 4.62 29.40 -2.75
C SER A 397 3.36 29.98 -3.42
N ASP A 398 3.48 31.10 -4.13
CA ASP A 398 2.34 31.70 -4.85
C ASP A 398 1.80 30.77 -5.94
N SER A 399 2.70 30.06 -6.65
CA SER A 399 2.32 29.05 -7.64
C SER A 399 1.55 27.90 -6.99
N ALA A 400 2.01 27.42 -5.83
CA ALA A 400 1.31 26.37 -5.09
C ALA A 400 -0.06 26.85 -4.60
N LEU A 401 -0.19 28.07 -4.08
CA LEU A 401 -1.47 28.60 -3.61
C LEU A 401 -2.50 28.73 -4.75
N ALA A 402 -2.07 29.15 -5.94
CA ALA A 402 -2.92 29.21 -7.13
C ALA A 402 -3.45 27.82 -7.54
N GLU A 403 -2.68 26.77 -7.26
CA GLU A 403 -3.12 25.39 -7.49
C GLU A 403 -3.93 24.81 -6.32
N LEU A 404 -3.67 25.19 -5.08
CA LEU A 404 -4.30 24.59 -3.91
C LEU A 404 -5.65 25.20 -3.54
N LEU A 405 -5.91 26.44 -3.97
CA LEU A 405 -7.08 27.20 -3.59
C LEU A 405 -7.87 27.70 -4.81
N PRO A 406 -9.18 27.94 -4.68
CA PRO A 406 -9.97 28.57 -5.75
C PRO A 406 -9.40 29.94 -6.15
N PRO A 407 -9.50 30.34 -7.43
CA PRO A 407 -8.99 31.63 -7.92
C PRO A 407 -9.54 32.87 -7.18
N GLU A 408 -10.72 32.73 -6.58
CA GLU A 408 -11.42 33.79 -5.84
C GLU A 408 -10.81 34.09 -4.45
N THR A 409 -9.85 33.27 -3.99
CA THR A 409 -9.34 33.32 -2.60
C THR A 409 -8.47 34.55 -2.30
N GLY A 410 -8.12 35.36 -3.32
CA GLY A 410 -7.28 36.54 -3.17
C GLY A 410 -5.85 36.25 -2.72
N PRO A 411 -4.97 37.26 -2.65
CA PRO A 411 -3.58 37.06 -2.24
C PRO A 411 -3.48 36.80 -0.73
N LEU A 412 -2.80 35.72 -0.35
CA LEU A 412 -2.56 35.34 1.05
C LEU A 412 -1.18 35.79 1.54
N LYS A 413 -1.07 36.16 2.82
CA LYS A 413 0.17 36.65 3.44
C LYS A 413 0.42 35.99 4.80
N GLY A 414 1.69 35.79 5.14
CA GLY A 414 2.12 35.24 6.43
C GLY A 414 1.44 33.90 6.74
N ARG A 415 0.94 33.74 7.98
CA ARG A 415 0.29 32.52 8.50
C ARG A 415 -0.85 31.98 7.63
N ASP A 416 -1.47 32.81 6.80
CA ASP A 416 -2.53 32.37 5.88
C ASP A 416 -2.02 31.47 4.76
N ARG A 417 -0.72 31.50 4.47
CA ARG A 417 -0.06 30.68 3.45
C ARG A 417 0.39 29.31 3.97
N ASN A 418 0.38 29.14 5.28
CA ASN A 418 0.80 27.90 5.93
C ASN A 418 -0.20 26.77 5.66
N PHE A 419 0.31 25.52 5.70
CA PHE A 419 -0.50 24.31 5.57
C PHE A 419 -1.76 24.32 6.46
N ILE A 420 -1.64 24.73 7.73
CA ILE A 420 -2.78 24.73 8.67
C ILE A 420 -3.91 25.63 8.16
N SER A 421 -3.60 26.82 7.67
CA SER A 421 -4.60 27.78 7.22
C SER A 421 -5.20 27.36 5.87
N VAL A 422 -4.36 26.87 4.95
CA VAL A 422 -4.81 26.44 3.62
C VAL A 422 -5.68 25.19 3.71
N HIS A 423 -5.29 24.19 4.51
CA HIS A 423 -6.10 22.99 4.69
C HIS A 423 -7.44 23.30 5.36
N LEU A 424 -7.47 24.23 6.34
CA LEU A 424 -8.72 24.70 6.94
C LEU A 424 -9.67 25.27 5.89
N ARG A 425 -9.19 26.16 5.02
CA ARG A 425 -10.00 26.76 3.94
C ARG A 425 -10.56 25.70 2.99
N GLN A 426 -9.74 24.72 2.61
CA GLN A 426 -10.19 23.62 1.76
C GLN A 426 -11.29 22.79 2.43
N LEU A 427 -11.12 22.45 3.71
CA LEU A 427 -12.14 21.74 4.48
C LEU A 427 -13.44 22.54 4.61
N GLN A 428 -13.35 23.86 4.81
CA GLN A 428 -14.52 24.74 4.85
C GLN A 428 -15.24 24.79 3.51
N ALA A 429 -14.51 24.88 2.40
CA ALA A 429 -15.10 24.84 1.06
C ALA A 429 -15.81 23.51 0.78
N LEU A 430 -15.19 22.37 1.16
CA LEU A 430 -15.84 21.06 1.07
C LEU A 430 -17.09 20.97 1.95
N GLN A 431 -17.02 21.48 3.18
CA GLN A 431 -18.15 21.50 4.11
C GLN A 431 -19.29 22.39 3.61
N GLN A 432 -19.00 23.47 2.88
CA GLN A 432 -20.02 24.37 2.32
C GLN A 432 -20.67 23.83 1.03
N SER A 433 -20.05 22.86 0.36
CA SER A 433 -20.59 22.27 -0.87
C SER A 433 -21.95 21.58 -0.63
N GLN A 434 -22.79 21.43 -1.66
CA GLN A 434 -24.07 20.69 -1.54
C GLN A 434 -23.87 19.17 -1.54
N ALA A 435 -22.72 18.69 -2.01
CA ALA A 435 -22.38 17.28 -2.06
C ALA A 435 -22.16 16.73 -0.63
N VAL A 436 -22.48 15.44 -0.45
CA VAL A 436 -22.01 14.71 0.73
C VAL A 436 -20.55 14.33 0.50
N VAL A 437 -19.67 14.92 1.28
CA VAL A 437 -18.23 14.66 1.20
C VAL A 437 -17.83 13.73 2.32
N CYS A 438 -17.23 12.59 1.98
CA CYS A 438 -16.80 11.61 2.97
C CYS A 438 -15.38 11.09 2.71
N GLY A 439 -14.62 10.95 3.79
CA GLY A 439 -13.36 10.20 3.80
C GLY A 439 -13.65 8.73 4.03
N VAL A 440 -13.10 7.86 3.19
CA VAL A 440 -13.28 6.40 3.27
C VAL A 440 -11.92 5.75 3.47
N VAL A 441 -11.75 5.03 4.57
CA VAL A 441 -10.45 4.50 5.00
C VAL A 441 -10.49 2.98 5.03
N GLU A 442 -9.69 2.36 4.17
CA GLU A 442 -9.44 0.92 4.17
C GLU A 442 -8.43 0.51 5.25
N ARG A 443 -7.40 1.34 5.44
CA ARG A 443 -6.25 0.99 6.28
C ARG A 443 -6.64 1.00 7.76
N GLU A 444 -6.18 -0.03 8.46
CA GLU A 444 -6.37 -0.17 9.89
C GLU A 444 -5.74 1.03 10.62
N SER A 445 -6.52 1.67 11.49
CA SER A 445 -6.00 2.72 12.37
C SER A 445 -5.18 2.09 13.51
N THR A 446 -4.18 2.83 13.97
CA THR A 446 -3.43 2.54 15.21
C THR A 446 -4.05 3.22 16.43
N THR A 447 -5.21 3.85 16.26
CA THR A 447 -5.90 4.67 17.27
C THR A 447 -7.10 3.95 17.85
N SER A 448 -7.50 4.40 19.04
CA SER A 448 -8.70 4.04 19.80
C SER A 448 -9.70 5.22 19.88
N THR A 449 -9.56 6.20 18.98
CA THR A 449 -10.28 7.49 19.02
C THR A 449 -11.78 7.32 18.83
N VAL A 450 -12.21 6.44 17.92
CA VAL A 450 -13.65 6.21 17.69
C VAL A 450 -14.27 5.48 18.87
N SER A 451 -13.58 4.47 19.42
CA SER A 451 -14.01 3.77 20.62
C SER A 451 -14.15 4.73 21.80
N GLY A 452 -13.18 5.62 22.01
CA GLY A 452 -13.27 6.66 23.02
C GLY A 452 -14.45 7.62 22.82
N ALA A 453 -14.71 8.02 21.57
CA ALA A 453 -15.86 8.87 21.22
C ALA A 453 -17.20 8.16 21.47
N VAL A 454 -17.30 6.87 21.13
CA VAL A 454 -18.48 6.03 21.45
C VAL A 454 -18.71 6.01 22.96
N LEU A 455 -17.68 5.71 23.76
CA LEU A 455 -17.83 5.69 25.22
C LEU A 455 -18.30 7.03 25.80
N ASN A 456 -17.86 8.15 25.20
CA ASN A 456 -18.27 9.48 25.63
C ASN A 456 -19.69 9.83 25.19
N SER A 457 -20.22 9.24 24.12
CA SER A 457 -21.58 9.50 23.63
C SER A 457 -22.66 8.66 24.31
N LEU A 458 -22.30 7.60 25.04
CA LEU A 458 -23.26 6.75 25.73
C LEU A 458 -23.85 7.46 26.95
N ASP A 459 -25.19 7.47 27.05
CA ASP A 459 -25.92 7.93 28.23
C ASP A 459 -25.80 6.89 29.36
N ASP A 460 -25.30 7.33 30.52
CA ASP A 460 -25.11 6.48 31.70
C ASP A 460 -26.42 5.88 32.22
N HIS A 461 -27.54 6.59 32.07
CA HIS A 461 -28.84 6.07 32.48
C HIS A 461 -29.29 4.92 31.58
N ALA A 462 -29.09 5.05 30.26
CA ALA A 462 -29.50 4.07 29.26
C ALA A 462 -28.69 2.77 29.31
N ILE A 463 -27.44 2.82 29.78
CA ILE A 463 -26.55 1.64 29.81
C ILE A 463 -26.47 0.96 31.17
N ARG A 464 -26.99 1.59 32.24
CA ARG A 464 -26.82 1.13 33.62
C ARG A 464 -27.24 -0.33 33.83
N ASP A 465 -28.37 -0.73 33.26
CA ASP A 465 -28.97 -2.05 33.48
C ASP A 465 -28.33 -3.16 32.63
N VAL A 466 -27.49 -2.78 31.65
CA VAL A 466 -26.77 -3.69 30.76
C VAL A 466 -25.36 -3.97 31.26
N LEU A 467 -24.81 -3.09 32.10
CA LEU A 467 -23.41 -3.14 32.48
C LEU A 467 -23.17 -3.99 33.74
N PRO A 468 -22.03 -4.70 33.82
CA PRO A 468 -21.64 -5.44 35.01
C PRO A 468 -21.14 -4.53 36.15
N LEU A 469 -20.89 -3.25 35.86
CA LEU A 469 -20.36 -2.24 36.77
C LEU A 469 -21.13 -0.93 36.58
N PRO A 470 -21.11 -0.01 37.57
CA PRO A 470 -21.63 1.34 37.37
C PRO A 470 -21.01 2.01 36.13
N PRO A 471 -21.79 2.78 35.34
CA PRO A 471 -21.35 3.35 34.06
C PRO A 471 -19.98 4.04 34.09
N ASP A 472 -19.72 4.90 35.08
CA ASP A 472 -18.43 5.60 35.22
C ASP A 472 -17.26 4.63 35.43
N ALA A 473 -17.45 3.64 36.31
CA ALA A 473 -16.44 2.64 36.61
C ALA A 473 -16.17 1.75 35.39
N TRP A 474 -17.23 1.35 34.67
CA TRP A 474 -17.12 0.59 33.44
C TRP A 474 -16.39 1.36 32.34
N LYS A 475 -16.79 2.61 32.07
CA LYS A 475 -16.14 3.47 31.06
C LYS A 475 -14.66 3.69 31.38
N LYS A 476 -14.30 3.86 32.67
CA LYS A 476 -12.90 3.99 33.10
C LYS A 476 -12.12 2.69 32.86
N TRP A 477 -12.66 1.56 33.31
CA TRP A 477 -12.05 0.24 33.08
C TRP A 477 -11.87 -0.05 31.58
N PHE A 478 -12.89 0.21 30.77
CA PHE A 478 -12.86 -0.04 29.33
C PHE A 478 -11.75 0.77 28.65
N ARG A 479 -11.60 2.05 28.99
CA ARG A 479 -10.51 2.90 28.45
C ARG A 479 -9.13 2.36 28.81
N ASN A 480 -8.92 1.97 30.07
CA ASN A 480 -7.65 1.42 30.53
C ASN A 480 -7.32 0.08 29.86
N ALA A 481 -8.32 -0.77 29.64
CA ALA A 481 -8.15 -2.05 28.94
C ALA A 481 -7.85 -1.86 27.44
N LEU A 482 -8.44 -0.82 26.82
CA LEU A 482 -8.26 -0.49 25.41
C LEU A 482 -6.87 0.08 25.11
N ASP A 483 -6.37 0.95 26.00
CA ASP A 483 -5.06 1.58 25.88
C ASP A 483 -4.31 1.61 27.22
N PRO A 484 -3.67 0.49 27.61
CA PRO A 484 -2.98 0.35 28.90
C PRO A 484 -1.90 1.41 29.12
N SER A 485 -1.28 1.90 28.04
CA SER A 485 -0.19 2.88 28.05
C SER A 485 -0.58 4.28 28.51
N ASP A 486 -1.87 4.65 28.50
CA ASP A 486 -2.36 5.97 28.89
C ASP A 486 -2.72 6.04 30.40
N SER A 487 -2.59 4.92 31.13
CA SER A 487 -3.07 4.77 32.52
C SER A 487 -2.09 5.24 33.60
N GLY A 488 -0.81 5.47 33.28
CA GLY A 488 0.23 5.82 34.26
C GLY A 488 0.64 4.69 35.23
N ASP A 489 -0.17 3.62 35.33
CA ASP A 489 0.13 2.40 36.07
C ASP A 489 0.89 1.39 35.20
N ASP A 490 1.75 0.56 35.80
CA ASP A 490 2.58 -0.51 35.21
C ASP A 490 1.78 -1.67 34.55
N MET A 491 0.69 -1.35 33.85
CA MET A 491 -0.11 -2.31 33.09
C MET A 491 0.62 -2.64 31.78
N GLU A 492 1.40 -3.72 31.81
CA GLU A 492 1.93 -4.36 30.60
C GLU A 492 0.77 -4.87 29.73
N GLY A 493 0.53 -4.22 28.59
CA GLY A 493 -0.51 -4.65 27.67
C GLY A 493 -0.44 -3.92 26.35
N GLN A 494 -0.95 -4.57 25.30
CA GLN A 494 -0.94 -4.01 23.96
C GLN A 494 -2.23 -3.28 23.65
N ARG A 495 -2.12 -2.10 23.01
CA ARG A 495 -3.26 -1.30 22.61
C ARG A 495 -4.18 -2.06 21.66
N ILE A 496 -5.47 -2.04 21.97
CA ILE A 496 -6.54 -2.55 21.11
C ILE A 496 -7.02 -1.40 20.23
N THR A 497 -6.91 -1.55 18.91
CA THR A 497 -7.27 -0.49 17.96
C THR A 497 -8.76 -0.51 17.63
N ASP A 498 -9.30 0.64 17.20
CA ASP A 498 -10.68 0.78 16.74
C ASP A 498 -11.02 -0.29 15.67
N SER A 499 -10.13 -0.47 14.69
CA SER A 499 -10.34 -1.44 13.61
C SER A 499 -10.44 -2.88 14.10
N LEU A 500 -9.64 -3.27 15.11
CA LEU A 500 -9.71 -4.62 15.68
C LEU A 500 -10.98 -4.80 16.51
N LEU A 501 -11.29 -3.82 17.35
CA LEU A 501 -12.48 -3.87 18.21
C LEU A 501 -13.76 -3.93 17.38
N PHE A 502 -13.94 -3.02 16.42
CA PHE A 502 -15.16 -2.97 15.61
C PHE A 502 -15.28 -4.13 14.62
N ARG A 503 -14.16 -4.78 14.23
CA ARG A 503 -14.21 -6.04 13.50
C ARG A 503 -14.88 -7.15 14.32
N CYS A 504 -14.65 -7.15 15.64
CA CYS A 504 -15.25 -8.13 16.54
C CYS A 504 -16.69 -7.75 16.89
N VAL A 505 -16.95 -6.46 17.12
CA VAL A 505 -18.25 -5.91 17.53
C VAL A 505 -19.30 -5.98 16.41
N LEU A 506 -18.95 -5.69 15.16
CA LEU A 506 -19.91 -5.57 14.06
C LEU A 506 -20.06 -6.89 13.27
N GLU A 507 -21.26 -7.14 12.75
CA GLU A 507 -21.54 -8.22 11.80
C GLU A 507 -21.54 -7.71 10.34
N PRO A 508 -21.32 -8.57 9.34
CA PRO A 508 -21.40 -8.17 7.92
C PRO A 508 -22.75 -7.54 7.58
N GLY A 509 -22.75 -6.32 7.05
CA GLY A 509 -23.92 -5.47 6.81
C GLY A 509 -24.34 -4.62 8.02
N GLU A 510 -23.54 -4.55 9.09
CA GLU A 510 -23.76 -3.62 10.20
C GLU A 510 -22.80 -2.43 10.12
N ALA A 511 -23.29 -1.27 10.54
CA ALA A 511 -22.48 -0.07 10.73
C ALA A 511 -22.72 0.54 12.11
N LEU A 512 -21.67 1.09 12.71
CA LEU A 512 -21.77 1.92 13.91
C LEU A 512 -22.48 3.24 13.57
N LEU A 513 -23.36 3.75 14.44
CA LEU A 513 -23.87 5.11 14.28
C LEU A 513 -22.73 6.14 14.37
N PRO A 514 -22.73 7.21 13.54
CA PRO A 514 -21.62 8.14 13.52
C PRO A 514 -21.43 8.85 14.86
N VAL A 515 -20.19 8.87 15.35
CA VAL A 515 -19.79 9.60 16.55
C VAL A 515 -18.86 10.74 16.19
N ALA A 516 -19.04 11.90 16.84
CA ALA A 516 -18.16 13.04 16.63
C ALA A 516 -16.75 12.71 17.15
N ILE A 517 -15.73 12.93 16.31
CA ILE A 517 -14.33 12.76 16.70
C ILE A 517 -13.58 14.09 16.63
N ASP A 518 -12.72 14.32 17.62
CA ASP A 518 -11.80 15.45 17.59
C ASP A 518 -10.42 15.00 17.10
N ARG A 519 -10.10 15.36 15.86
CA ARG A 519 -8.81 15.08 15.24
C ARG A 519 -7.71 16.05 15.68
N ASN A 520 -8.08 17.21 16.20
CA ASN A 520 -7.21 18.34 16.48
C ASN A 520 -7.39 18.81 17.92
N ILE A 521 -7.07 17.91 18.86
CA ILE A 521 -7.24 18.12 20.29
C ILE A 521 -6.50 19.39 20.75
N MET A 522 -7.24 20.37 21.26
CA MET A 522 -6.72 21.69 21.64
C MET A 522 -5.56 21.65 22.66
N ARG A 523 -5.60 20.74 23.66
CA ARG A 523 -4.47 20.59 24.61
C ARG A 523 -3.15 20.16 23.96
N LYS A 524 -3.20 19.56 22.77
CA LYS A 524 -2.03 19.15 21.97
C LYS A 524 -1.72 20.14 20.84
N ALA A 525 -2.54 21.17 20.65
CA ALA A 525 -2.34 22.17 19.61
C ALA A 525 -1.27 23.18 20.06
N PRO A 526 -0.29 23.50 19.19
CA PRO A 526 0.69 24.54 19.48
C PRO A 526 0.01 25.89 19.76
N LEU A 527 0.46 26.60 20.80
CA LEU A 527 -0.16 27.86 21.27
C LEU A 527 -0.34 28.86 20.13
N ALA A 528 0.66 29.00 19.26
CA ALA A 528 0.65 29.91 18.12
C ALA A 528 -0.43 29.60 17.07
N TRP A 529 -1.04 28.43 17.11
CA TRP A 529 -2.02 27.95 16.11
C TRP A 529 -3.40 27.64 16.69
N GLN A 530 -3.61 27.83 18.00
CA GLN A 530 -4.88 27.49 18.65
C GLN A 530 -6.07 28.29 18.09
N ASP A 531 -5.83 29.56 17.75
CA ASP A 531 -6.80 30.47 17.12
C ASP A 531 -7.31 29.97 15.75
N VAL A 532 -6.47 29.25 15.00
CA VAL A 532 -6.83 28.67 13.70
C VAL A 532 -7.38 27.26 13.87
N ILE A 533 -6.71 26.42 14.67
CA ILE A 533 -7.05 25.01 14.87
C ILE A 533 -8.45 24.84 15.48
N VAL A 534 -8.88 25.76 16.35
CA VAL A 534 -10.24 25.72 16.94
C VAL A 534 -11.36 25.75 15.89
N ASN A 535 -11.09 26.31 14.70
CA ASN A 535 -12.06 26.44 13.62
C ASN A 535 -12.11 25.21 12.69
N TYR A 536 -11.25 24.20 12.91
CA TYR A 536 -11.29 22.97 12.11
C TYR A 536 -12.63 22.24 12.31
N PRO A 537 -13.24 21.72 11.22
CA PRO A 537 -14.45 20.94 11.35
C PRO A 537 -14.16 19.65 12.14
N LYS A 538 -15.11 19.30 13.01
CA LYS A 538 -15.10 18.03 13.75
C LYS A 538 -15.91 17.01 12.94
N PRO A 539 -15.26 16.06 12.23
CA PRO A 539 -15.99 15.07 11.47
C PRO A 539 -16.70 14.10 12.42
N VAL A 540 -17.76 13.48 11.92
CA VAL A 540 -18.32 12.28 12.55
C VAL A 540 -17.72 11.04 11.87
N ALA A 541 -17.45 10.01 12.65
CA ALA A 541 -16.83 8.78 12.19
C ALA A 541 -17.70 7.57 12.51
N SER A 542 -17.68 6.59 11.60
CA SER A 542 -18.35 5.30 11.75
C SER A 542 -17.46 4.19 11.21
N TYR A 543 -17.72 2.95 11.64
CA TYR A 543 -17.19 1.73 11.04
C TYR A 543 -18.32 0.94 10.38
N LEU A 544 -18.10 0.49 9.16
CA LEU A 544 -18.99 -0.36 8.37
C LEU A 544 -18.30 -1.71 8.13
N MET A 545 -18.94 -2.80 8.57
CA MET A 545 -18.46 -4.15 8.30
C MET A 545 -19.15 -4.69 7.04
N VAL A 546 -18.42 -4.80 5.93
CA VAL A 546 -19.00 -5.21 4.63
C VAL A 546 -19.08 -6.74 4.50
N THR A 547 -17.98 -7.44 4.82
CA THR A 547 -17.86 -8.90 4.78
C THR A 547 -17.18 -9.41 6.04
N GLU A 548 -17.24 -10.71 6.33
CA GLU A 548 -16.61 -11.30 7.52
C GLU A 548 -15.06 -11.31 7.42
N TRP A 549 -14.50 -11.48 6.22
CA TRP A 549 -13.07 -11.69 6.02
C TRP A 549 -12.22 -10.42 5.90
N THR A 550 -12.81 -9.23 5.77
CA THR A 550 -12.06 -7.96 5.67
C THR A 550 -12.12 -7.12 6.93
N ALA A 551 -11.23 -6.14 7.04
CA ALA A 551 -11.34 -5.12 8.07
C ALA A 551 -12.58 -4.24 7.81
N PRO A 552 -13.22 -3.70 8.86
CA PRO A 552 -14.32 -2.76 8.70
C PRO A 552 -13.80 -1.45 8.09
N ILE A 553 -14.57 -0.89 7.15
CA ILE A 553 -14.26 0.38 6.50
C ILE A 553 -14.59 1.51 7.48
N ARG A 554 -13.65 2.43 7.72
CA ARG A 554 -13.96 3.67 8.45
C ARG A 554 -14.51 4.71 7.49
N ILE A 555 -15.65 5.30 7.85
CA ILE A 555 -16.32 6.36 7.11
C ILE A 555 -16.26 7.63 7.97
N GLU A 556 -15.76 8.72 7.41
CA GLU A 556 -15.76 10.05 8.02
C GLU A 556 -16.58 11.02 7.18
N MET A 557 -17.45 11.81 7.79
CA MET A 557 -18.28 12.82 7.10
C MET A 557 -18.39 14.09 7.94
N PHE A 558 -18.77 15.19 7.29
CA PHE A 558 -19.10 16.41 8.02
C PHE A 558 -20.38 16.24 8.83
N ALA A 559 -20.46 16.88 9.99
CA ALA A 559 -21.62 16.78 10.88
C ALA A 559 -22.95 17.16 10.19
N LYS A 560 -22.92 18.09 9.22
CA LYS A 560 -24.10 18.50 8.45
C LYS A 560 -24.74 17.36 7.63
N ASP A 561 -23.98 16.31 7.31
CA ASP A 561 -24.41 15.23 6.42
C ASP A 561 -24.84 13.97 7.18
N VAL A 562 -24.83 14.02 8.53
CA VAL A 562 -25.08 12.85 9.39
C VAL A 562 -26.46 12.22 9.16
N GLU A 563 -27.47 13.02 8.82
CA GLU A 563 -28.82 12.53 8.50
C GLU A 563 -28.83 11.64 7.25
N ARG A 564 -27.86 11.85 6.35
CA ARG A 564 -27.67 11.05 5.13
C ARG A 564 -26.70 9.88 5.34
N PHE A 565 -26.30 9.59 6.58
CA PHE A 565 -25.34 8.53 6.88
C PHE A 565 -25.82 7.16 6.41
N ARG A 566 -27.07 6.78 6.68
CA ARG A 566 -27.61 5.46 6.29
C ARG A 566 -27.54 5.25 4.77
N GLU A 567 -27.93 6.27 4.00
CA GLU A 567 -27.86 6.27 2.53
C GLU A 567 -26.40 6.14 2.06
N THR A 568 -25.49 6.90 2.67
CA THR A 568 -24.06 6.91 2.31
C THR A 568 -23.36 5.60 2.67
N ALA A 569 -23.64 5.02 3.84
CA ALA A 569 -23.13 3.72 4.25
C ALA A 569 -23.62 2.59 3.32
N ALA A 570 -24.90 2.64 2.91
CA ALA A 570 -25.43 1.73 1.91
C ALA A 570 -24.69 1.85 0.57
N LEU A 571 -24.49 3.09 0.09
CA LEU A 571 -23.75 3.33 -1.15
C LEU A 571 -22.32 2.78 -1.07
N ILE A 572 -21.59 3.06 0.00
CA ILE A 572 -20.23 2.55 0.23
C ILE A 572 -20.21 1.01 0.27
N MET A 573 -21.14 0.39 1.01
CA MET A 573 -21.24 -1.07 1.11
C MET A 573 -21.46 -1.71 -0.27
N HIS A 574 -22.39 -1.18 -1.06
CA HIS A 574 -22.68 -1.72 -2.38
C HIS A 574 -21.59 -1.44 -3.40
N CYS A 575 -20.91 -0.29 -3.33
CA CYS A 575 -19.70 -0.03 -4.10
C CYS A 575 -18.60 -1.06 -3.76
N ALA A 576 -18.49 -1.45 -2.48
CA ALA A 576 -17.50 -2.42 -2.02
C ALA A 576 -17.79 -3.86 -2.48
N LEU A 577 -19.07 -4.19 -2.65
CA LEU A 577 -19.55 -5.51 -3.07
C LEU A 577 -19.63 -5.68 -4.60
N LEU A 578 -19.20 -4.70 -5.39
CA LEU A 578 -19.25 -4.75 -6.86
C LEU A 578 -18.31 -5.82 -7.45
N LEU A 579 -17.19 -6.13 -6.79
CA LEU A 579 -16.23 -7.14 -7.23
C LEU A 579 -16.23 -8.35 -6.27
N PRO A 580 -16.11 -9.58 -6.79
CA PRO A 580 -16.05 -10.76 -5.94
C PRO A 580 -14.76 -10.76 -5.11
N ASN A 581 -14.87 -11.16 -3.84
CA ASN A 581 -13.77 -11.18 -2.87
C ASN A 581 -13.08 -9.82 -2.64
N TYR A 582 -13.75 -8.74 -3.04
CA TYR A 582 -13.35 -7.36 -2.75
C TYR A 582 -14.29 -6.79 -1.69
N ALA A 583 -13.78 -5.87 -0.87
CA ALA A 583 -14.57 -5.27 0.21
C ALA A 583 -14.20 -3.81 0.47
N PHE A 584 -13.78 -3.10 -0.58
CA PHE A 584 -13.52 -1.66 -0.54
C PHE A 584 -14.20 -0.99 -1.75
N PRO A 585 -14.64 0.29 -1.70
CA PRO A 585 -15.38 0.87 -2.82
C PRO A 585 -14.58 0.88 -4.12
N VAL A 586 -15.11 0.21 -5.15
CA VAL A 586 -14.41 0.03 -6.44
C VAL A 586 -14.06 1.36 -7.11
N GLY A 587 -14.88 2.40 -6.94
CA GLY A 587 -14.56 3.73 -7.47
C GLY A 587 -13.27 4.32 -6.89
N LEU A 588 -12.95 4.03 -5.62
CA LEU A 588 -11.70 4.45 -4.99
C LEU A 588 -10.49 3.68 -5.52
N ASP A 589 -10.64 2.37 -5.76
CA ASP A 589 -9.61 1.53 -6.39
C ASP A 589 -9.32 1.95 -7.85
N ILE A 590 -10.36 2.33 -8.59
CA ILE A 590 -10.23 2.87 -9.94
C ILE A 590 -9.41 4.16 -9.94
N VAL A 591 -9.73 5.09 -9.04
CA VAL A 591 -9.03 6.38 -9.00
C VAL A 591 -7.62 6.28 -8.43
N ASP A 592 -7.34 5.39 -7.48
CA ASP A 592 -5.97 5.08 -7.01
C ASP A 592 -5.07 4.67 -8.18
N LYS A 593 -5.54 3.70 -8.98
CA LYS A 593 -4.83 3.23 -10.18
C LYS A 593 -4.66 4.34 -11.21
N PHE A 594 -5.64 5.21 -11.37
CA PHE A 594 -5.60 6.34 -12.31
C PHE A 594 -4.64 7.45 -11.86
N ALA A 595 -4.62 7.77 -10.56
CA ALA A 595 -3.81 8.82 -9.95
C ALA A 595 -2.34 8.40 -9.82
N ARG A 596 -2.06 7.09 -9.73
CA ARG A 596 -0.70 6.56 -9.63
C ARG A 596 0.22 7.10 -10.72
N ILE A 597 1.35 7.64 -10.31
CA ILE A 597 2.44 8.08 -11.20
C ILE A 597 3.39 6.90 -11.43
N PRO A 598 3.51 6.36 -12.66
CA PRO A 598 4.40 5.24 -12.92
C PRO A 598 5.89 5.64 -12.88
N ASP A 599 6.75 4.69 -12.52
CA ASP A 599 8.21 4.90 -12.44
C ASP A 599 8.83 5.38 -13.76
N TRP A 600 8.31 4.93 -14.91
CA TRP A 600 8.84 5.35 -16.22
C TRP A 600 8.60 6.84 -16.49
N MET A 601 7.59 7.45 -15.85
CA MET A 601 7.28 8.87 -15.96
C MET A 601 8.08 9.70 -14.95
N SER A 602 8.30 9.17 -13.74
CA SER A 602 9.03 9.89 -12.69
C SER A 602 10.56 9.87 -12.89
N ARG A 603 11.14 8.83 -13.50
CA ARG A 603 12.59 8.73 -13.72
C ARG A 603 13.17 9.85 -14.60
N PRO A 604 12.62 10.18 -15.78
CA PRO A 604 13.15 11.27 -16.60
C PRO A 604 13.02 12.64 -15.94
N VAL A 605 11.93 12.87 -15.21
CA VAL A 605 11.71 14.11 -14.43
C VAL A 605 12.79 14.22 -13.37
N ASN A 606 13.04 13.15 -12.61
CA ASN A 606 14.12 13.08 -11.63
C ASN A 606 15.48 13.46 -12.24
N THR A 607 15.85 12.83 -13.36
CA THR A 607 17.13 13.11 -14.02
C THR A 607 17.22 14.56 -14.48
N ARG A 608 16.17 15.08 -15.12
CA ARG A 608 16.17 16.45 -15.65
C ARG A 608 16.24 17.49 -14.55
N THR A 609 15.43 17.36 -13.51
CA THR A 609 15.44 18.29 -12.38
C THR A 609 16.79 18.25 -11.67
N ALA A 610 17.44 17.09 -11.55
CA ALA A 610 18.74 16.99 -10.89
C ALA A 610 19.86 17.66 -11.70
N VAL A 611 19.80 17.57 -13.03
CA VAL A 611 20.70 18.30 -13.94
C VAL A 611 20.48 19.81 -13.84
N LEU A 612 19.23 20.27 -13.76
CA LEU A 612 18.92 21.70 -13.58
C LEU A 612 19.43 22.23 -12.24
N ALA A 613 19.19 21.49 -11.15
CA ALA A 613 19.70 21.85 -9.83
C ALA A 613 21.23 21.88 -9.80
N LEU A 614 21.90 20.94 -10.49
CA LEU A 614 23.36 20.91 -10.60
C LEU A 614 23.88 22.13 -11.38
N LYS A 615 23.16 22.54 -12.42
CA LYS A 615 23.49 23.73 -13.19
C LYS A 615 23.33 25.00 -12.34
N SER A 616 22.24 25.16 -11.60
CA SER A 616 22.05 26.29 -10.67
C SER A 616 23.18 26.35 -9.63
N ALA A 617 23.53 25.20 -9.04
CA ALA A 617 24.63 25.12 -8.07
C ALA A 617 25.98 25.57 -8.66
N LEU A 618 26.25 25.25 -9.92
CA LEU A 618 27.44 25.71 -10.64
C LEU A 618 27.39 27.21 -10.93
N ASP A 619 26.25 27.71 -11.40
CA ASP A 619 26.05 29.12 -11.74
C ASP A 619 26.12 30.03 -10.50
N GLU A 620 25.64 29.54 -9.34
CA GLU A 620 25.63 30.25 -8.05
C GLU A 620 26.89 30.00 -7.20
N GLY A 621 27.75 29.05 -7.59
CA GLY A 621 28.96 28.69 -6.85
C GLY A 621 28.71 27.92 -5.54
N ASP A 622 27.53 27.31 -5.36
CA ASP A 622 27.21 26.49 -4.19
C ASP A 622 27.90 25.11 -4.26
N THR A 623 29.15 25.10 -3.77
CA THR A 623 30.00 23.90 -3.72
C THR A 623 29.41 22.74 -2.91
N ARG A 624 28.58 23.01 -1.88
CA ARG A 624 27.97 21.96 -1.03
C ARG A 624 26.81 21.28 -1.74
N LEU A 625 25.98 22.07 -2.42
CA LEU A 625 24.90 21.56 -3.26
C LEU A 625 25.47 20.76 -4.43
N PHE A 626 26.47 21.32 -5.11
CA PHE A 626 27.15 20.65 -6.20
C PHE A 626 27.68 19.28 -5.79
N ASP A 627 28.40 19.18 -4.66
CA ASP A 627 28.93 17.91 -4.17
C ASP A 627 27.85 16.90 -3.76
N SER A 628 26.73 17.39 -3.23
CA SER A 628 25.62 16.53 -2.79
C SER A 628 24.83 15.99 -3.99
N LEU A 629 24.50 16.82 -4.98
CA LEU A 629 23.87 16.40 -6.24
C LEU A 629 24.77 15.49 -7.06
N ARG A 630 26.09 15.76 -7.06
CA ARG A 630 27.08 14.90 -7.69
C ARG A 630 27.09 13.50 -7.07
N ARG A 631 27.07 13.37 -5.74
CA ARG A 631 26.94 12.06 -5.06
C ARG A 631 25.65 11.34 -5.38
N MET A 632 24.56 12.08 -5.56
CA MET A 632 23.25 11.53 -5.89
C MET A 632 23.16 11.02 -7.35
N LEU A 633 23.67 11.80 -8.31
CA LEU A 633 23.65 11.47 -9.73
C LEU A 633 24.64 10.35 -10.10
N CYS A 634 25.81 10.31 -9.45
CA CYS A 634 26.90 9.37 -9.73
C CYS A 634 26.88 8.12 -8.82
N GLY A 635 25.69 7.56 -8.54
CA GLY A 635 25.43 6.55 -7.51
C GLY A 635 26.57 5.60 -7.05
N SER A 636 26.64 5.40 -5.74
CA SER A 636 27.63 4.60 -4.98
C SER A 636 29.06 5.15 -5.05
N GLY A 637 29.74 5.21 -3.89
CA GLY A 637 31.07 5.82 -3.69
C GLY A 637 32.26 5.17 -4.43
N ARG A 638 32.02 4.45 -5.53
CA ARG A 638 33.03 3.82 -6.39
C ARG A 638 33.16 4.48 -7.77
N GLU A 639 32.39 5.51 -8.07
CA GLU A 639 32.48 6.20 -9.36
C GLU A 639 33.71 7.10 -9.47
N TRP A 640 34.30 7.13 -10.68
CA TRP A 640 35.51 7.88 -11.04
C TRP A 640 35.48 9.34 -10.60
N LEU A 641 34.31 9.99 -10.72
CA LEU A 641 34.13 11.40 -10.38
C LEU A 641 34.31 11.67 -8.89
N LEU A 642 34.08 10.69 -8.01
CA LEU A 642 34.11 10.82 -6.55
C LEU A 642 35.52 10.62 -5.94
N ARG A 643 36.58 10.51 -6.76
CA ARG A 643 37.96 10.37 -6.27
C ARG A 643 38.52 11.73 -5.79
N PRO A 644 39.14 11.81 -4.59
CA PRO A 644 39.79 13.03 -4.13
C PRO A 644 40.93 13.45 -5.09
N GLY A 645 40.99 14.74 -5.46
CA GLY A 645 42.16 15.36 -6.11
C GLY A 645 42.02 15.80 -7.58
N ILE A 646 40.84 15.76 -8.18
CA ILE A 646 40.67 16.10 -9.62
C ILE A 646 40.41 17.59 -9.87
N PHE A 647 39.91 18.33 -8.87
CA PHE A 647 39.80 19.79 -8.92
C PHE A 647 40.52 20.40 -7.73
N LYS A 648 41.76 20.83 -7.96
CA LYS A 648 42.42 21.88 -7.20
C LYS A 648 42.73 23.02 -8.15
#